data_AF-A0A932Z7P0-F1
#
_entry.id   AF-A0A932Z7P0-F1
#
_cell.length_a   1.000
_cell.length_b   1.000
_cell.length_c   1.000
_cell.angle_alpha   90.00
_cell.angle_beta   90.00
_cell.angle_gamma   90.00
#
_symmetry.space_group_name_H-M   'P 1'
#
loop_
_entity.id
_entity.type
_entity.pdbx_description
1 polymer ?
#
loop_
_entity_poly.entity_id
_entity_poly.type
_entity_poly.pdbx_seq_one_letter_code
_entity_poly.pdbx_strand_id
1 'polypeptide(L)'
;MRGIRPILQGGTRRARPIIVPGLLFLLAFSLLGLFVACTGPEGTQGSKGDPGPQGLQGVKGDVGPAGTSVGTIEGKIVALATGKGVEKAAVITNPATTSATTDVDGKFKLESVPTGAYTLVASAAGYNAASLKLSVLAGKSAAANLSLNAGEPFAMASVRGVSFRTGDTDVYAGGKLWLTTHYTLKGDAPTHNENRNVTSSLPNVGVGTYVYLQGRETDAAEKKITAWAWKVVGPGESEVKVEDATSRTPRFLADRVGKYEVTVTTTSEEAKKASSSLEVYAGTYVGAATCTACHSGSVKEDAYSKWAATGHATKLITTFPSYTPERDYCIGCHTTGYNETDKANGFDDLAKQAGWDPAKISLTGWLIENKWTVDKIMTSDLGKLANVQCESCHGPGLIHEGIITAKETGAIFQPGVCSQCHPQEAQWRLSGHANTGSAEIHMAEGTSCVECHTGQGYVEIKIRGNKPIFPNMATAEAPATLVEPSQQPPVACAACHDPHLFNDPFNKAAAGAAPNIASLQLRAGERDVTLPAGATVKPALSATCVLCHANKRDVAYKNDYAAGKKTRGVHDNSQADVFYGVGVFDYGKKFTNSAHPAVVKEACIECHMAASPAVEPGADGKMGTTDDVKATGIGGHTWNVAGTYKDKEVQNLGACTTCHKDLTTFNRPAFGDFDADGKIEGVQDEVKGLLDLLGNALPQDATTKDVLATGITDKNTNEAQRKALWNYWLIRNDGSNGVHNTRFAVDVLTETYKQLTGKEVGK
;
A
#
# COMPACT_ATOMS: atom_id res chain seq x y z
N MET A 1 16.51 68.63 12.69
CA MET A 1 17.34 69.54 13.51
C MET A 1 17.86 68.78 14.74
N ARG A 2 18.62 69.42 15.65
CA ARG A 2 19.42 68.74 16.70
C ARG A 2 18.59 68.28 17.93
N GLY A 3 18.57 66.96 18.16
CA GLY A 3 18.90 66.22 19.41
C GLY A 3 18.49 66.67 20.84
N ILE A 4 19.16 66.01 21.80
CA ILE A 4 19.21 66.24 23.28
C ILE A 4 18.11 65.56 24.14
N ARG A 5 18.56 64.79 25.16
CA ARG A 5 17.85 64.41 26.42
C ARG A 5 18.44 65.26 27.57
N PRO A 6 17.73 65.51 28.69
CA PRO A 6 18.03 64.72 29.90
C PRO A 6 16.88 64.48 30.93
N ILE A 7 16.86 63.24 31.46
CA ILE A 7 16.77 62.78 32.87
C ILE A 7 16.23 63.72 34.00
N LEU A 8 15.21 63.29 34.80
CA LEU A 8 15.31 62.91 36.25
C LEU A 8 13.95 62.73 37.02
N GLN A 9 13.88 61.63 37.82
CA GLN A 9 13.22 61.37 39.13
C GLN A 9 11.85 61.96 39.58
N GLY A 10 11.07 61.19 40.40
CA GLY A 10 10.43 61.84 41.57
C GLY A 10 9.26 61.29 42.44
N GLY A 11 8.70 60.07 42.34
CA GLY A 11 7.73 59.53 43.37
C GLY A 11 6.32 60.19 43.43
N THR A 12 5.37 59.84 44.33
CA THR A 12 5.18 58.65 45.23
C THR A 12 3.76 58.58 45.84
N ARG A 13 3.10 57.39 45.84
CA ARG A 13 1.94 56.97 46.71
C ARG A 13 0.62 57.77 46.48
N ARG A 14 -0.62 57.38 46.88
CA ARG A 14 -1.36 56.23 47.51
C ARG A 14 -2.86 56.41 47.08
N ALA A 15 -3.87 55.53 47.14
CA ALA A 15 -4.13 54.12 47.53
C ALA A 15 -5.21 53.56 46.50
N ARG A 16 -5.96 52.42 46.54
CA ARG A 16 -6.46 51.40 47.50
C ARG A 16 -7.53 51.85 48.54
N PRO A 17 -8.51 51.00 48.97
CA PRO A 17 -8.93 49.65 48.49
C PRO A 17 -10.47 49.37 48.48
N ILE A 18 -10.93 48.16 48.10
CA ILE A 18 -11.72 47.16 48.92
C ILE A 18 -12.20 45.96 48.04
N ILE A 19 -11.75 44.70 48.25
CA ILE A 19 -12.39 43.48 48.89
C ILE A 19 -13.78 43.09 48.25
N VAL A 20 -14.18 41.85 47.90
CA VAL A 20 -14.07 40.47 48.51
C VAL A 20 -14.06 39.31 47.43
N PRO A 21 -14.12 37.96 47.70
CA PRO A 21 -13.02 37.05 47.31
C PRO A 21 -13.39 35.68 46.63
N GLY A 22 -12.39 34.80 46.43
CA GLY A 22 -12.53 33.34 46.16
C GLY A 22 -11.33 32.79 45.35
N LEU A 23 -10.23 32.31 45.96
CA LEU A 23 -9.95 30.94 46.48
C LEU A 23 -10.02 29.80 45.45
N LEU A 24 -9.11 28.79 45.44
CA LEU A 24 -7.69 28.70 45.87
C LEU A 24 -7.11 27.35 45.39
N PHE A 25 -5.86 27.29 44.92
CA PHE A 25 -4.78 26.41 45.45
C PHE A 25 -3.59 26.23 44.49
N LEU A 26 -2.42 26.70 44.92
CA LEU A 26 -1.11 26.21 44.48
C LEU A 26 -0.07 26.70 45.50
N LEU A 27 0.64 25.81 46.19
CA LEU A 27 1.98 26.04 46.76
C LEU A 27 2.54 24.78 47.43
N ALA A 28 3.87 24.67 47.42
CA ALA A 28 4.64 23.69 48.18
C ALA A 28 5.04 24.25 49.58
N PHE A 29 5.73 23.45 50.38
CA PHE A 29 6.43 23.92 51.59
C PHE A 29 7.93 23.56 51.57
N SER A 30 8.70 24.16 52.48
CA SER A 30 10.12 24.50 52.22
C SER A 30 11.07 24.28 53.41
N LEU A 31 12.34 24.04 53.07
CA LEU A 31 13.60 24.37 53.79
C LEU A 31 13.73 24.12 55.31
N LEU A 32 14.82 23.41 55.68
CA LEU A 32 15.82 23.79 56.69
C LEU A 32 17.07 22.89 56.46
N GLY A 33 18.33 23.25 56.72
CA GLY A 33 18.96 24.50 57.19
C GLY A 33 20.49 24.48 56.93
N LEU A 34 21.24 25.50 57.36
CA LEU A 34 22.68 25.66 57.06
C LEU A 34 23.61 24.75 57.90
N PHE A 35 24.72 24.32 57.29
CA PHE A 35 26.05 24.26 57.92
C PHE A 35 27.13 24.64 56.89
N VAL A 36 28.25 25.21 57.34
CA VAL A 36 29.35 25.68 56.48
C VAL A 36 30.65 24.98 56.87
N ALA A 37 31.36 24.45 55.87
CA ALA A 37 32.75 24.00 55.97
C ALA A 37 33.47 24.31 54.65
N CYS A 38 34.75 24.65 54.71
CA CYS A 38 35.49 25.19 53.55
C CYS A 38 36.02 24.09 52.60
N THR A 39 35.94 24.36 51.30
CA THR A 39 36.81 23.78 50.26
C THR A 39 37.33 24.90 49.36
N GLY A 40 38.54 24.73 48.80
CA GLY A 40 39.16 25.72 47.91
C GLY A 40 38.59 25.70 46.49
N PRO A 41 39.01 26.64 45.62
CA PRO A 41 38.61 26.64 44.21
C PRO A 41 39.16 25.41 43.48
N GLU A 42 38.32 24.79 42.63
CA GLU A 42 38.75 23.69 41.77
C GLU A 42 39.75 24.18 40.70
N GLY A 43 40.81 23.40 40.48
CA GLY A 43 41.73 23.63 39.36
C GLY A 43 41.07 23.27 38.03
N THR A 44 41.34 24.06 36.98
CA THR A 44 40.80 23.78 35.64
C THR A 44 41.26 22.41 35.13
N GLN A 45 40.32 21.55 34.77
CA GLN A 45 40.59 20.22 34.25
C GLN A 45 41.47 20.30 32.99
N GLY A 46 42.65 19.66 33.03
CA GLY A 46 43.57 19.63 31.89
C GLY A 46 42.96 18.95 30.65
N SER A 47 43.38 19.38 29.47
CA SER A 47 42.99 18.75 28.21
C SER A 47 43.44 17.30 28.16
N LYS A 48 42.52 16.41 27.78
CA LYS A 48 42.78 14.97 27.60
C LYS A 48 43.84 14.79 26.51
N GLY A 49 44.98 14.19 26.87
CA GLY A 49 46.04 13.88 25.91
C GLY A 49 45.62 12.84 24.86
N ASP A 50 46.23 12.92 23.68
CA ASP A 50 45.94 12.03 22.57
C ASP A 50 46.29 10.55 22.89
N PRO A 51 45.51 9.58 22.37
CA PRO A 51 45.87 8.17 22.48
C PRO A 51 47.20 7.87 21.80
N GLY A 52 48.10 7.16 22.50
CA GLY A 52 49.33 6.66 21.89
C GLY A 52 49.05 5.70 20.71
N PRO A 53 49.95 5.63 19.71
CA PRO A 53 49.73 4.81 18.52
C PRO A 53 49.56 3.33 18.89
N GLN A 54 48.52 2.72 18.34
CA GLN A 54 48.18 1.31 18.60
C GLN A 54 49.30 0.40 18.07
N GLY A 55 49.87 -0.42 18.94
CA GLY A 55 50.93 -1.37 18.58
C GLY A 55 50.48 -2.35 17.50
N LEU A 56 51.40 -2.76 16.63
CA LEU A 56 51.12 -3.67 15.52
C LEU A 56 50.49 -4.96 16.03
N GLN A 57 49.25 -5.22 15.61
CA GLN A 57 48.53 -6.44 15.94
C GLN A 57 49.24 -7.64 15.32
N GLY A 58 49.75 -8.53 16.16
CA GLY A 58 50.37 -9.78 15.71
C GLY A 58 49.40 -10.61 14.86
N VAL A 59 49.93 -11.33 13.87
CA VAL A 59 49.10 -12.13 12.95
C VAL A 59 48.19 -13.08 13.73
N LYS A 60 46.89 -12.94 13.53
CA LYS A 60 45.89 -13.83 14.10
C LYS A 60 46.07 -15.21 13.45
N GLY A 61 46.59 -16.17 14.20
CA GLY A 61 46.69 -17.56 13.74
C GLY A 61 45.33 -18.10 13.30
N ASP A 62 45.35 -19.02 12.33
CA ASP A 62 44.13 -19.48 11.67
C ASP A 62 43.10 -20.03 12.66
N VAL A 63 41.87 -19.54 12.54
CA VAL A 63 40.74 -20.08 13.28
C VAL A 63 40.38 -21.42 12.62
N GLY A 64 40.83 -22.51 13.23
CA GLY A 64 40.41 -23.86 12.85
C GLY A 64 38.87 -23.96 12.82
N PRO A 65 38.30 -24.76 11.91
CA PRO A 65 36.87 -24.74 11.61
C PRO A 65 36.03 -24.96 12.88
N ALA A 66 35.16 -23.99 13.17
CA ALA A 66 34.29 -24.05 14.34
C ALA A 66 33.29 -25.22 14.18
N GLY A 67 33.49 -26.28 14.97
CA GLY A 67 32.57 -27.40 15.02
C GLY A 67 31.19 -26.93 15.50
N THR A 68 30.19 -26.99 14.63
CA THR A 68 28.82 -26.59 14.96
C THR A 68 28.19 -27.60 15.92
N SER A 69 28.36 -27.38 17.23
CA SER A 69 27.58 -28.11 18.23
C SER A 69 26.10 -27.78 18.09
N VAL A 70 25.28 -28.83 18.08
CA VAL A 70 23.82 -28.76 17.93
C VAL A 70 23.11 -29.42 19.10
N GLY A 71 21.84 -29.09 19.28
CA GLY A 71 20.88 -29.76 20.14
C GLY A 71 19.51 -29.87 19.47
N THR A 72 18.48 -30.07 20.29
CA THR A 72 17.09 -30.28 19.86
C THR A 72 16.17 -29.31 20.61
N ILE A 73 15.05 -28.90 20.00
CA ILE A 73 13.93 -28.26 20.71
C ILE A 73 12.69 -29.13 20.50
N GLU A 74 11.94 -29.44 21.56
CA GLU A 74 10.73 -30.27 21.46
C GLU A 74 9.69 -29.87 22.51
N GLY A 75 8.40 -30.08 22.20
CA GLY A 75 7.32 -29.71 23.11
C GLY A 75 5.94 -29.69 22.46
N LYS A 76 5.01 -28.97 23.09
CA LYS A 76 3.58 -28.97 22.76
C LYS A 76 3.00 -27.56 22.65
N ILE A 77 2.20 -27.34 21.61
CA ILE A 77 1.38 -26.15 21.37
C ILE A 77 -0.08 -26.49 21.68
N VAL A 78 -0.72 -25.72 22.55
CA VAL A 78 -2.14 -25.95 22.96
C VAL A 78 -2.99 -24.69 22.84
N ALA A 79 -4.30 -24.85 22.64
CA ALA A 79 -5.25 -23.75 22.67
C ALA A 79 -5.54 -23.35 24.12
N LEU A 80 -5.20 -22.12 24.55
CA LEU A 80 -5.30 -21.69 25.96
C LEU A 80 -6.70 -21.89 26.53
N ALA A 81 -7.74 -21.62 25.73
CA ALA A 81 -9.14 -21.75 26.13
C ALA A 81 -9.64 -23.19 26.33
N THR A 82 -8.90 -24.22 25.89
CA THR A 82 -9.38 -25.63 25.94
C THR A 82 -8.34 -26.67 26.35
N GLY A 83 -7.05 -26.34 26.40
CA GLY A 83 -5.95 -27.27 26.68
C GLY A 83 -5.70 -28.33 25.59
N LYS A 84 -6.51 -28.38 24.53
CA LYS A 84 -6.32 -29.28 23.38
C LYS A 84 -5.08 -28.88 22.57
N GLY A 85 -4.47 -29.87 21.92
CA GLY A 85 -3.41 -29.63 20.94
C GLY A 85 -3.90 -28.75 19.79
N VAL A 86 -3.03 -27.87 19.29
CA VAL A 86 -3.28 -27.15 18.04
C VAL A 86 -2.52 -27.89 16.94
N GLU A 87 -3.25 -28.60 16.08
CA GLU A 87 -2.70 -29.25 14.88
C GLU A 87 -2.20 -28.19 13.88
N LYS A 88 -1.15 -28.50 13.12
CA LYS A 88 -0.62 -27.66 12.03
C LYS A 88 -0.13 -26.26 12.44
N ALA A 89 0.06 -26.02 13.73
CA ALA A 89 0.78 -24.84 14.21
C ALA A 89 2.23 -24.88 13.68
N ALA A 90 2.63 -23.79 13.01
CA ALA A 90 3.99 -23.59 12.54
C ALA A 90 4.87 -23.12 13.69
N VAL A 91 6.05 -23.74 13.85
CA VAL A 91 6.99 -23.45 14.94
C VAL A 91 8.36 -23.09 14.37
N ILE A 92 8.83 -21.89 14.70
CA ILE A 92 10.06 -21.29 14.18
C ILE A 92 10.91 -20.69 15.31
N THR A 93 12.20 -20.46 15.06
CA THR A 93 13.12 -19.79 16.01
C THR A 93 13.56 -18.42 15.51
N ASN A 94 13.97 -17.54 16.43
CA ASN A 94 14.76 -16.34 16.18
C ASN A 94 15.99 -16.35 17.10
N PRO A 95 17.24 -16.43 16.59
CA PRO A 95 17.64 -16.54 15.19
C PRO A 95 17.02 -17.73 14.43
N ALA A 96 16.85 -17.60 13.12
CA ALA A 96 16.20 -18.62 12.29
C ALA A 96 17.04 -19.89 12.17
N THR A 97 16.39 -21.06 12.28
CA THR A 97 17.01 -22.39 12.14
C THR A 97 16.09 -23.31 11.32
N THR A 98 15.98 -24.59 11.65
CA THR A 98 14.92 -25.45 11.13
C THR A 98 13.55 -24.97 11.62
N SER A 99 12.48 -25.43 10.95
CA SER A 99 11.09 -25.16 11.36
C SER A 99 10.31 -26.47 11.42
N ALA A 100 9.24 -26.47 12.21
CA ALA A 100 8.38 -27.63 12.42
C ALA A 100 6.91 -27.26 12.29
N THR A 101 6.08 -28.29 12.13
CA THR A 101 4.62 -28.20 12.10
C THR A 101 4.07 -29.23 13.08
N THR A 102 3.07 -28.86 13.88
CA THR A 102 2.58 -29.73 14.95
C THR A 102 1.69 -30.88 14.48
N ASP A 103 1.76 -32.00 15.19
CA ASP A 103 0.85 -33.15 15.04
C ASP A 103 -0.57 -32.87 15.60
N VAL A 104 -1.48 -33.84 15.50
CA VAL A 104 -2.86 -33.76 16.02
C VAL A 104 -2.96 -33.56 17.53
N ASP A 105 -1.91 -33.90 18.29
CA ASP A 105 -1.80 -33.61 19.72
C ASP A 105 -1.16 -32.24 19.99
N GLY A 106 -0.74 -31.51 18.97
CA GLY A 106 -0.03 -30.24 19.09
C GLY A 106 1.48 -30.38 19.35
N LYS A 107 2.08 -31.56 19.19
CA LYS A 107 3.50 -31.81 19.47
C LYS A 107 4.38 -31.43 18.28
N PHE A 108 5.59 -30.95 18.54
CA PHE A 108 6.61 -30.67 17.51
C PHE A 108 8.03 -31.03 17.98
N LYS A 109 8.96 -31.13 17.02
CA LYS A 109 10.39 -31.32 17.25
C LYS A 109 11.22 -30.57 16.20
N LEU A 110 12.28 -29.89 16.64
CA LEU A 110 13.30 -29.25 15.82
C LEU A 110 14.64 -29.92 16.12
N GLU A 111 15.23 -30.57 15.12
CA GLU A 111 16.52 -31.27 15.24
C GLU A 111 17.67 -30.45 14.63
N SER A 112 18.90 -30.76 15.06
CA SER A 112 20.14 -30.12 14.60
C SER A 112 20.17 -28.60 14.76
N VAL A 113 19.51 -28.08 15.80
CA VAL A 113 19.48 -26.65 16.12
C VAL A 113 20.84 -26.25 16.71
N PRO A 114 21.58 -25.27 16.15
CA PRO A 114 22.87 -24.84 16.71
C PRO A 114 22.76 -24.39 18.17
N THR A 115 23.84 -24.53 18.95
CA THR A 115 23.82 -24.07 20.35
C THR A 115 23.77 -22.55 20.45
N GLY A 116 22.85 -22.02 21.25
CA GLY A 116 22.61 -20.58 21.36
C GLY A 116 21.32 -20.27 22.14
N ALA A 117 21.06 -18.97 22.34
CA ALA A 117 19.80 -18.47 22.87
C ALA A 117 18.84 -18.15 21.73
N TYR A 118 17.57 -18.53 21.88
CA TYR A 118 16.52 -18.40 20.86
C TYR A 118 15.23 -17.87 21.47
N THR A 119 14.45 -17.15 20.67
CA THR A 119 13.01 -17.01 20.88
C THR A 119 12.31 -17.99 19.95
N LEU A 120 11.64 -18.99 20.51
CA LEU A 120 10.71 -19.84 19.77
C LEU A 120 9.40 -19.06 19.55
N VAL A 121 8.79 -19.17 18.38
CA VAL A 121 7.47 -18.62 18.05
C VAL A 121 6.62 -19.74 17.47
N ALA A 122 5.38 -19.85 17.94
CA ALA A 122 4.39 -20.79 17.42
C ALA A 122 3.11 -20.05 16.98
N SER A 123 2.66 -20.27 15.75
CA SER A 123 1.48 -19.64 15.15
C SER A 123 0.57 -20.68 14.48
N ALA A 124 -0.74 -20.42 14.41
CA ALA A 124 -1.70 -21.29 13.75
C ALA A 124 -2.91 -20.48 13.23
N ALA A 125 -3.56 -20.98 12.17
CA ALA A 125 -4.77 -20.35 11.63
C ALA A 125 -5.89 -20.29 12.70
N GLY A 126 -6.51 -19.12 12.86
CA GLY A 126 -7.52 -18.88 13.91
C GLY A 126 -6.95 -18.70 15.33
N TYR A 127 -5.62 -18.60 15.48
CA TYR A 127 -4.95 -18.40 16.77
C TYR A 127 -3.98 -17.21 16.75
N ASN A 128 -3.97 -16.45 17.84
CA ASN A 128 -2.88 -15.54 18.17
C ASN A 128 -1.60 -16.36 18.43
N ALA A 129 -0.49 -15.98 17.80
CA ALA A 129 0.78 -16.65 18.00
C ALA A 129 1.33 -16.36 19.41
N ALA A 130 2.22 -17.22 19.89
CA ALA A 130 2.87 -17.05 21.18
C ALA A 130 4.38 -17.34 21.06
N SER A 131 5.18 -16.76 21.96
CA SER A 131 6.63 -16.90 21.93
C SER A 131 7.24 -17.24 23.29
N LEU A 132 8.35 -17.97 23.28
CA LEU A 132 9.07 -18.46 24.45
C LEU A 132 10.59 -18.31 24.24
N LYS A 133 11.27 -17.63 25.16
CA LYS A 133 12.73 -17.50 25.17
C LYS A 133 13.36 -18.76 25.81
N LEU A 134 14.30 -19.40 25.12
CA LEU A 134 14.96 -20.65 25.53
C LEU A 134 16.44 -20.67 25.09
N SER A 135 17.21 -21.64 25.61
CA SER A 135 18.61 -21.85 25.19
C SER A 135 18.85 -23.31 24.81
N VAL A 136 19.47 -23.52 23.66
CA VAL A 136 19.86 -24.85 23.14
C VAL A 136 21.31 -25.13 23.53
N LEU A 137 21.54 -26.30 24.13
CA LEU A 137 22.84 -26.76 24.61
C LEU A 137 23.29 -28.02 23.86
N ALA A 138 24.61 -28.21 23.75
CA ALA A 138 25.19 -29.26 22.92
C ALA A 138 24.71 -30.66 23.32
N GLY A 139 24.14 -31.40 22.39
CA GLY A 139 23.62 -32.76 22.59
C GLY A 139 22.41 -32.86 23.51
N LYS A 140 21.70 -31.76 23.80
CA LYS A 140 20.52 -31.74 24.70
C LYS A 140 19.25 -31.30 23.99
N SER A 141 18.12 -31.83 24.44
CA SER A 141 16.79 -31.28 24.15
C SER A 141 16.47 -30.09 25.08
N ALA A 142 15.92 -29.03 24.51
CA ALA A 142 15.25 -27.95 25.21
C ALA A 142 13.72 -28.14 25.12
N ALA A 143 13.06 -28.28 26.27
CA ALA A 143 11.60 -28.42 26.33
C ALA A 143 10.92 -27.06 26.13
N ALA A 144 9.95 -26.97 25.21
CA ALA A 144 9.28 -25.72 24.87
C ALA A 144 7.77 -25.91 24.65
N ASN A 145 6.99 -25.56 25.67
CA ASN A 145 5.53 -25.64 25.63
C ASN A 145 4.92 -24.23 25.55
N LEU A 146 3.91 -24.06 24.70
CA LEU A 146 3.28 -22.77 24.40
C LEU A 146 1.76 -22.93 24.39
N SER A 147 1.05 -21.88 24.81
CA SER A 147 -0.41 -21.80 24.71
C SER A 147 -0.79 -20.64 23.80
N LEU A 148 -1.63 -20.91 22.81
CA LEU A 148 -2.13 -19.92 21.87
C LEU A 148 -3.52 -19.43 22.30
N ASN A 149 -3.72 -18.12 22.30
CA ASN A 149 -5.07 -17.55 22.38
C ASN A 149 -5.78 -17.75 21.04
N ALA A 150 -7.12 -17.82 21.04
CA ALA A 150 -7.86 -17.64 19.79
C ALA A 150 -7.47 -16.28 19.17
N GLY A 151 -7.38 -16.23 17.84
CA GLY A 151 -7.20 -14.98 17.09
C GLY A 151 -8.46 -14.13 17.12
N GLU A 152 -8.37 -12.89 16.66
CA GLU A 152 -9.56 -12.14 16.26
C GLU A 152 -10.35 -12.95 15.20
N PRO A 153 -11.69 -13.00 15.26
CA PRO A 153 -12.48 -13.74 14.29
C PRO A 153 -12.27 -13.15 12.90
N PHE A 154 -11.87 -14.02 11.96
CA PHE A 154 -11.63 -13.70 10.55
C PHE A 154 -12.70 -12.73 10.00
N ALA A 155 -12.26 -11.59 9.47
CA ALA A 155 -13.16 -10.49 9.12
C ALA A 155 -14.01 -10.83 7.89
N MET A 156 -15.27 -11.20 8.13
CA MET A 156 -16.26 -11.53 7.10
C MET A 156 -16.90 -10.28 6.47
N ALA A 157 -16.53 -9.08 6.93
CA ALA A 157 -17.08 -7.80 6.51
C ALA A 157 -16.05 -6.66 6.55
N SER A 158 -16.31 -5.62 5.75
CA SER A 158 -15.63 -4.32 5.77
C SER A 158 -16.62 -3.16 5.55
N VAL A 159 -16.16 -1.93 5.78
CA VAL A 159 -16.85 -0.72 5.30
C VAL A 159 -16.55 -0.53 3.82
N ARG A 160 -17.58 -0.26 3.02
CA ARG A 160 -17.50 -0.06 1.57
C ARG A 160 -17.42 1.43 1.24
N GLY A 161 -16.36 1.83 0.54
CA GLY A 161 -16.33 3.10 -0.16
C GLY A 161 -17.23 3.06 -1.40
N VAL A 162 -18.04 4.11 -1.58
CA VAL A 162 -18.91 4.30 -2.76
C VAL A 162 -18.38 5.48 -3.54
N SER A 163 -18.00 5.25 -4.80
CA SER A 163 -17.44 6.29 -5.68
C SER A 163 -18.42 6.71 -6.77
N PHE A 164 -18.06 7.77 -7.49
CA PHE A 164 -18.88 8.46 -8.48
C PHE A 164 -18.75 7.91 -9.91
N ARG A 165 -17.84 6.94 -10.15
CA ARG A 165 -17.51 6.38 -11.49
C ARG A 165 -17.34 4.86 -11.53
N THR A 166 -17.53 4.18 -10.40
CA THR A 166 -17.32 2.74 -10.21
C THR A 166 -18.41 1.84 -10.80
N GLY A 167 -19.52 2.41 -11.28
CA GLY A 167 -20.65 1.64 -11.79
C GLY A 167 -21.45 0.92 -10.70
N ASP A 168 -21.40 1.39 -9.45
CA ASP A 168 -22.14 0.84 -8.30
C ASP A 168 -23.67 0.97 -8.51
N THR A 169 -24.28 0.03 -9.25
CA THR A 169 -25.70 0.10 -9.65
C THR A 169 -26.68 0.12 -8.48
N ASP A 170 -26.27 -0.42 -7.32
CA ASP A 170 -27.01 -0.38 -6.05
C ASP A 170 -27.37 1.06 -5.66
N VAL A 171 -26.47 2.02 -5.93
CA VAL A 171 -26.63 3.45 -5.65
C VAL A 171 -27.03 4.22 -6.92
N TYR A 172 -26.69 3.71 -8.11
CA TYR A 172 -26.84 4.39 -9.40
C TYR A 172 -27.60 3.57 -10.45
N ALA A 173 -28.84 3.16 -10.13
CA ALA A 173 -29.77 2.65 -11.14
C ALA A 173 -29.89 3.65 -12.32
N GLY A 174 -29.57 3.19 -13.53
CA GLY A 174 -29.52 4.04 -14.74
C GLY A 174 -28.25 4.88 -14.92
N GLY A 175 -27.19 4.65 -14.13
CA GLY A 175 -25.86 5.25 -14.33
C GLY A 175 -25.74 6.75 -14.01
N LYS A 176 -26.76 7.35 -13.37
CA LYS A 176 -26.75 8.77 -12.98
C LYS A 176 -26.31 8.96 -11.53
N LEU A 177 -25.17 9.62 -11.35
CA LEU A 177 -24.71 10.21 -10.09
C LEU A 177 -25.52 11.48 -9.79
N TRP A 178 -26.16 11.54 -8.63
CA TRP A 178 -26.86 12.74 -8.12
C TRP A 178 -26.08 13.45 -7.00
N LEU A 179 -24.75 13.50 -7.12
CA LEU A 179 -23.88 14.34 -6.29
C LEU A 179 -23.78 15.71 -6.96
N THR A 180 -24.87 16.47 -6.85
CA THR A 180 -25.03 17.87 -7.28
C THR A 180 -24.66 18.20 -8.74
N THR A 181 -24.41 17.19 -9.59
CA THR A 181 -24.01 17.41 -10.97
C THR A 181 -25.12 18.05 -11.78
N HIS A 182 -24.86 19.25 -12.31
CA HIS A 182 -25.69 19.90 -13.31
C HIS A 182 -25.50 19.24 -14.69
N TYR A 183 -25.63 17.91 -14.75
CA TYR A 183 -25.96 17.19 -15.97
C TYR A 183 -27.49 17.08 -16.15
N THR A 184 -28.17 18.17 -15.79
CA THR A 184 -29.54 18.42 -16.15
C THR A 184 -29.63 18.51 -17.67
N LEU A 185 -30.37 17.60 -18.27
CA LEU A 185 -31.02 17.89 -19.55
C LEU A 185 -31.87 19.13 -19.30
N LYS A 186 -31.72 20.18 -20.13
CA LYS A 186 -32.31 21.51 -19.89
C LYS A 186 -33.78 21.45 -19.45
N GLY A 187 -34.05 21.72 -18.17
CA GLY A 187 -35.41 21.87 -17.65
C GLY A 187 -35.59 21.44 -16.18
N ASP A 188 -34.86 20.43 -15.72
CA ASP A 188 -35.05 19.87 -14.38
C ASP A 188 -34.46 20.76 -13.26
N ALA A 189 -35.12 20.79 -12.11
CA ALA A 189 -34.64 21.47 -10.89
C ALA A 189 -33.52 20.68 -10.20
N PRO A 190 -32.62 21.33 -9.43
CA PRO A 190 -31.56 20.63 -8.70
C PRO A 190 -32.15 19.75 -7.58
N THR A 191 -32.13 18.43 -7.78
CA THR A 191 -32.53 17.46 -6.75
C THR A 191 -31.32 17.02 -5.93
N HIS A 192 -31.10 17.70 -4.81
CA HIS A 192 -30.23 17.20 -3.73
C HIS A 192 -30.74 15.83 -3.23
N ASN A 193 -29.83 14.93 -2.87
CA ASN A 193 -30.19 13.55 -2.50
C ASN A 193 -29.26 12.98 -1.42
N GLU A 194 -29.51 13.40 -0.19
CA GLU A 194 -28.88 12.94 1.07
C GLU A 194 -28.86 11.42 1.28
N ASN A 195 -29.61 10.65 0.47
CA ASN A 195 -29.65 9.20 0.51
C ASN A 195 -28.68 8.53 -0.48
N ARG A 196 -27.81 9.27 -1.17
CA ARG A 196 -26.87 8.74 -2.20
C ARG A 196 -25.47 9.35 -2.12
N ASN A 197 -24.94 9.45 -0.92
CA ASN A 197 -23.64 10.07 -0.66
C ASN A 197 -22.48 9.19 -1.15
N VAL A 198 -21.44 9.82 -1.70
CA VAL A 198 -20.11 9.21 -1.88
C VAL A 198 -19.46 9.02 -0.51
N THR A 199 -18.76 7.89 -0.32
CA THR A 199 -18.15 7.53 0.96
C THR A 199 -16.75 6.96 0.78
N SER A 200 -15.90 7.20 1.76
CA SER A 200 -14.66 6.44 1.93
C SER A 200 -14.94 5.03 2.47
N SER A 201 -13.95 4.14 2.39
CA SER A 201 -13.96 2.84 3.07
C SER A 201 -13.57 2.93 4.56
N LEU A 202 -13.66 4.10 5.19
CA LEU A 202 -13.18 4.32 6.55
C LEU A 202 -14.23 3.91 7.60
N PRO A 203 -13.82 3.29 8.73
CA PRO A 203 -14.68 3.10 9.89
C PRO A 203 -14.88 4.39 10.71
N ASN A 204 -14.47 5.57 10.21
CA ASN A 204 -14.70 6.86 10.84
C ASN A 204 -15.43 7.79 9.85
N VAL A 205 -16.66 8.19 10.16
CA VAL A 205 -17.57 8.89 9.24
C VAL A 205 -18.21 10.12 9.89
N GLY A 206 -18.67 11.07 9.07
CA GLY A 206 -19.51 12.16 9.55
C GLY A 206 -20.85 11.64 10.08
N VAL A 207 -21.25 12.04 11.28
CA VAL A 207 -22.62 11.82 11.76
C VAL A 207 -23.63 12.44 10.78
N GLY A 208 -24.72 11.73 10.48
CA GLY A 208 -25.62 12.03 9.38
C GLY A 208 -25.31 11.30 8.06
N THR A 209 -24.12 10.71 7.90
CA THR A 209 -23.76 9.98 6.67
C THR A 209 -24.28 8.54 6.67
N TYR A 210 -24.62 8.00 5.49
CA TYR A 210 -24.84 6.57 5.31
C TYR A 210 -23.51 5.80 5.34
N VAL A 211 -23.45 4.75 6.16
CA VAL A 211 -22.35 3.78 6.18
C VAL A 211 -22.74 2.60 5.30
N TYR A 212 -22.02 2.41 4.19
CA TYR A 212 -22.15 1.24 3.34
C TYR A 212 -21.22 0.13 3.84
N LEU A 213 -21.69 -1.12 3.81
CA LEU A 213 -20.95 -2.29 4.25
C LEU A 213 -20.75 -3.25 3.07
N GLN A 214 -19.77 -4.14 3.19
CA GLN A 214 -19.56 -5.23 2.24
C GLN A 214 -19.18 -6.51 2.96
N GLY A 215 -19.94 -7.57 2.72
CA GLY A 215 -19.64 -8.94 3.14
C GLY A 215 -18.70 -9.61 2.14
N ARG A 216 -17.83 -10.48 2.68
CA ARG A 216 -16.98 -11.37 1.88
C ARG A 216 -17.79 -12.28 0.98
N GLU A 217 -17.14 -12.76 -0.08
CA GLU A 217 -17.66 -13.78 -1.00
C GLU A 217 -17.14 -15.19 -0.64
N THR A 218 -16.07 -15.29 0.16
CA THR A 218 -15.48 -16.54 0.65
C THR A 218 -15.21 -16.49 2.16
N ASP A 219 -15.31 -17.66 2.82
CA ASP A 219 -14.97 -17.84 4.24
C ASP A 219 -13.47 -18.12 4.46
N ALA A 220 -13.10 -18.38 5.73
CA ALA A 220 -11.72 -18.65 6.13
C ALA A 220 -11.11 -19.96 5.59
N ALA A 221 -11.89 -20.78 4.89
CA ALA A 221 -11.44 -21.97 4.15
C ALA A 221 -11.62 -21.80 2.63
N GLU A 222 -11.68 -20.55 2.16
CA GLU A 222 -11.94 -20.12 0.78
C GLU A 222 -13.27 -20.65 0.20
N LYS A 223 -14.21 -21.09 1.04
CA LYS A 223 -15.52 -21.61 0.61
C LYS A 223 -16.51 -20.48 0.34
N LYS A 224 -17.32 -20.63 -0.69
CA LYS A 224 -18.25 -19.60 -1.15
C LYS A 224 -19.28 -19.28 -0.07
N ILE A 225 -19.46 -18.00 0.23
CA ILE A 225 -20.55 -17.50 1.09
C ILE A 225 -21.83 -17.38 0.25
N THR A 226 -22.94 -17.87 0.79
CA THR A 226 -24.23 -17.97 0.11
C THR A 226 -25.31 -17.09 0.74
N ALA A 227 -25.15 -16.71 2.01
CA ALA A 227 -26.06 -15.80 2.70
C ALA A 227 -25.33 -14.96 3.76
N TRP A 228 -25.86 -13.76 4.01
CA TRP A 228 -25.42 -12.83 5.05
C TRP A 228 -26.64 -12.41 5.89
N ALA A 229 -26.40 -12.04 7.14
CA ALA A 229 -27.39 -11.50 8.05
C ALA A 229 -26.70 -10.48 8.96
N TRP A 230 -27.19 -9.24 8.98
CA TRP A 230 -26.49 -8.12 9.60
C TRP A 230 -27.27 -7.56 10.78
N LYS A 231 -26.54 -7.15 11.82
CA LYS A 231 -27.05 -6.42 12.99
C LYS A 231 -26.13 -5.24 13.23
N VAL A 232 -26.71 -4.07 13.51
CA VAL A 232 -25.98 -2.89 13.98
C VAL A 232 -26.57 -2.46 15.31
N VAL A 233 -25.71 -2.07 16.25
CA VAL A 233 -26.08 -1.46 17.52
C VAL A 233 -25.43 -0.08 17.58
N GLY A 234 -26.23 0.98 17.63
CA GLY A 234 -25.74 2.36 17.68
C GLY A 234 -25.54 2.88 19.11
N PRO A 235 -24.93 4.08 19.25
CA PRO A 235 -24.61 4.66 20.55
C PRO A 235 -25.83 5.32 21.20
N GLY A 236 -26.07 5.02 22.48
CA GLY A 236 -27.11 5.67 23.29
C GLY A 236 -28.52 5.49 22.72
N GLU A 237 -29.24 6.60 22.55
CA GLU A 237 -30.59 6.65 21.96
C GLU A 237 -30.54 6.70 20.41
N SER A 238 -29.74 5.83 19.80
CA SER A 238 -29.69 5.65 18.33
C SER A 238 -30.87 4.80 17.86
N GLU A 239 -31.55 5.26 16.79
CA GLU A 239 -32.63 4.51 16.15
C GLU A 239 -32.18 3.78 14.87
N VAL A 240 -30.89 3.40 14.82
CA VAL A 240 -30.23 2.86 13.63
C VAL A 240 -30.99 1.67 13.03
N LYS A 241 -31.23 1.76 11.72
CA LYS A 241 -31.87 0.73 10.90
C LYS A 241 -30.90 0.30 9.81
N VAL A 242 -30.83 -1.02 9.59
CA VAL A 242 -29.99 -1.61 8.53
C VAL A 242 -30.88 -1.87 7.32
N GLU A 243 -30.63 -1.15 6.24
CA GLU A 243 -31.24 -1.38 4.93
C GLU A 243 -30.63 -2.62 4.28
N ASP A 244 -31.47 -3.43 3.65
CA ASP A 244 -31.10 -4.69 2.99
C ASP A 244 -30.24 -5.63 3.84
N ALA A 245 -30.58 -5.77 5.13
CA ALA A 245 -29.84 -6.50 6.18
C ALA A 245 -29.61 -8.01 5.96
N THR A 246 -30.01 -8.57 4.82
CA THR A 246 -29.71 -9.96 4.38
C THR A 246 -28.88 -10.02 3.08
N SER A 247 -28.58 -8.86 2.48
CA SER A 247 -27.73 -8.74 1.30
C SER A 247 -26.25 -8.82 1.66
N ARG A 248 -25.39 -8.92 0.64
CA ARG A 248 -23.95 -8.78 0.79
C ARG A 248 -23.52 -7.34 1.07
N THR A 249 -24.32 -6.35 0.68
CA THR A 249 -23.92 -4.94 0.65
C THR A 249 -24.98 -4.01 1.27
N PRO A 250 -25.35 -4.24 2.54
CA PRO A 250 -26.31 -3.40 3.24
C PRO A 250 -25.72 -2.04 3.59
N ARG A 251 -26.56 -1.17 4.14
CA ARG A 251 -26.13 0.14 4.68
C ARG A 251 -26.96 0.53 5.90
N PHE A 252 -26.47 1.50 6.66
CA PHE A 252 -27.21 2.12 7.76
C PHE A 252 -26.88 3.61 7.86
N LEU A 253 -27.79 4.40 8.44
CA LEU A 253 -27.55 5.82 8.71
C LEU A 253 -26.83 5.98 10.06
N ALA A 254 -25.70 6.70 10.09
CA ALA A 254 -25.02 7.07 11.33
C ALA A 254 -25.75 8.23 12.03
N ASP A 255 -26.86 7.93 12.73
CA ASP A 255 -27.84 8.90 13.23
C ASP A 255 -27.44 9.66 14.52
N ARG A 256 -26.36 9.25 15.17
CA ARG A 256 -25.79 9.78 16.44
C ARG A 256 -24.27 9.79 16.41
N VAL A 257 -23.67 10.73 17.14
CA VAL A 257 -22.23 10.75 17.46
C VAL A 257 -21.89 9.61 18.42
N GLY A 258 -20.82 8.86 18.14
CA GLY A 258 -20.36 7.74 18.98
C GLY A 258 -19.97 6.49 18.18
N LYS A 259 -19.87 5.35 18.89
CA LYS A 259 -19.50 4.05 18.33
C LYS A 259 -20.72 3.21 17.96
N TYR A 260 -20.68 2.60 16.78
CA TYR A 260 -21.60 1.59 16.27
C TYR A 260 -20.89 0.23 16.25
N GLU A 261 -21.54 -0.79 16.80
CA GLU A 261 -21.08 -2.17 16.71
C GLU A 261 -21.83 -2.86 15.57
N VAL A 262 -21.10 -3.25 14.52
CA VAL A 262 -21.62 -3.91 13.32
C VAL A 262 -21.25 -5.38 13.39
N THR A 263 -22.24 -6.27 13.44
CA THR A 263 -22.03 -7.73 13.36
C THR A 263 -22.62 -8.28 12.08
N VAL A 264 -21.82 -9.07 11.35
CA VAL A 264 -22.31 -9.95 10.29
C VAL A 264 -22.32 -11.40 10.77
N THR A 265 -23.36 -12.14 10.42
CA THR A 265 -23.38 -13.60 10.41
C THR A 265 -23.50 -14.06 8.96
N THR A 266 -22.69 -15.04 8.59
CA THR A 266 -22.61 -15.58 7.22
C THR A 266 -22.97 -17.06 7.20
N THR A 267 -23.33 -17.58 6.04
CA THR A 267 -23.47 -19.03 5.80
C THR A 267 -22.72 -19.39 4.52
N SER A 268 -21.78 -20.34 4.58
CA SER A 268 -21.08 -20.84 3.38
C SER A 268 -21.82 -21.97 2.69
N GLU A 269 -21.37 -22.35 1.49
CA GLU A 269 -21.95 -23.42 0.66
C GLU A 269 -21.97 -24.79 1.36
N GLU A 270 -21.08 -25.01 2.33
CA GLU A 270 -21.06 -26.18 3.22
C GLU A 270 -22.05 -26.05 4.40
N ALA A 271 -22.99 -25.09 4.35
CA ALA A 271 -23.96 -24.72 5.38
C ALA A 271 -23.37 -24.31 6.74
N LYS A 272 -22.05 -24.15 6.84
CA LYS A 272 -21.35 -23.65 8.03
C LYS A 272 -21.71 -22.19 8.27
N LYS A 273 -21.89 -21.80 9.54
CA LYS A 273 -22.14 -20.42 9.94
C LYS A 273 -20.98 -19.85 10.75
N ALA A 274 -20.61 -18.62 10.43
CA ALA A 274 -19.58 -17.86 11.12
C ALA A 274 -20.01 -16.40 11.27
N SER A 275 -19.60 -15.76 12.37
CA SER A 275 -19.89 -14.35 12.66
C SER A 275 -18.60 -13.59 12.93
N SER A 276 -18.55 -12.33 12.49
CA SER A 276 -17.50 -11.38 12.84
C SER A 276 -18.12 -10.01 13.10
N SER A 277 -17.46 -9.20 13.93
CA SER A 277 -17.85 -7.81 14.15
C SER A 277 -16.81 -6.84 13.62
N LEU A 278 -17.24 -5.62 13.30
CA LEU A 278 -16.40 -4.46 13.08
C LEU A 278 -17.02 -3.25 13.79
N GLU A 279 -16.20 -2.25 14.11
CA GLU A 279 -16.64 -1.02 14.76
C GLU A 279 -16.65 0.12 13.75
N VAL A 280 -17.66 0.99 13.83
CA VAL A 280 -17.74 2.24 13.05
C VAL A 280 -17.99 3.39 14.01
N TYR A 281 -17.31 4.51 13.80
CA TYR A 281 -17.39 5.70 14.63
C TYR A 281 -18.00 6.84 13.80
N ALA A 282 -18.92 7.58 14.42
CA ALA A 282 -19.54 8.75 13.83
C ALA A 282 -19.16 9.99 14.64
N GLY A 283 -18.56 10.98 13.98
CA GLY A 283 -18.08 12.22 14.60
C GLY A 283 -18.45 13.47 13.80
N THR A 284 -17.98 14.63 14.27
CA THR A 284 -18.07 15.91 13.56
C THR A 284 -16.69 16.42 13.17
N TYR A 285 -16.61 17.23 12.12
CA TYR A 285 -15.35 17.78 11.63
C TYR A 285 -14.82 18.91 12.53
N VAL A 286 -13.50 18.96 12.73
CA VAL A 286 -12.80 19.88 13.67
C VAL A 286 -11.69 20.72 13.04
N GLY A 287 -11.36 20.47 11.77
CA GLY A 287 -10.35 21.19 10.99
C GLY A 287 -8.90 20.81 11.31
N ALA A 288 -8.04 20.82 10.29
CA ALA A 288 -6.63 20.44 10.37
C ALA A 288 -5.81 21.25 11.39
N ALA A 289 -6.23 22.47 11.70
CA ALA A 289 -5.65 23.29 12.77
C ALA A 289 -5.67 22.55 14.12
N THR A 290 -6.71 21.78 14.41
CA THR A 290 -6.83 20.96 15.63
C THR A 290 -5.79 19.83 15.66
N CYS A 291 -5.50 19.22 14.51
CA CYS A 291 -4.50 18.16 14.37
C CYS A 291 -3.06 18.63 14.69
N THR A 292 -2.77 19.94 14.51
CA THR A 292 -1.44 20.51 14.77
C THR A 292 -0.95 20.34 16.21
N ALA A 293 -1.86 20.21 17.18
CA ALA A 293 -1.52 20.05 18.59
C ALA A 293 -0.65 18.80 18.86
N CYS A 294 -0.82 17.75 18.05
CA CYS A 294 -0.12 16.48 18.21
C CYS A 294 0.73 16.06 16.99
N HIS A 295 0.29 16.35 15.76
CA HIS A 295 0.89 15.85 14.51
C HIS A 295 1.88 16.83 13.86
N SER A 296 2.56 17.63 14.68
CA SER A 296 3.55 18.65 14.31
C SER A 296 4.99 18.30 14.76
N GLY A 297 5.26 17.03 15.09
CA GLY A 297 6.53 16.59 15.66
C GLY A 297 6.62 16.67 17.19
N SER A 298 5.62 17.28 17.84
CA SER A 298 5.55 17.48 19.29
C SER A 298 5.15 16.24 20.10
N VAL A 299 4.18 15.47 19.59
CA VAL A 299 3.60 14.28 20.27
C VAL A 299 3.61 13.05 19.35
N LYS A 300 3.42 13.27 18.05
CA LYS A 300 3.52 12.27 16.97
C LYS A 300 4.52 12.80 15.92
N GLU A 301 4.81 11.99 14.90
CA GLU A 301 5.57 12.46 13.74
C GLU A 301 4.92 13.70 13.12
N ASP A 302 5.73 14.64 12.62
CA ASP A 302 5.22 15.76 11.84
C ASP A 302 4.66 15.28 10.50
N ALA A 303 3.34 15.11 10.45
CA ALA A 303 2.58 14.89 9.23
C ALA A 303 1.95 16.21 8.74
N TYR A 304 1.67 17.15 9.64
CA TYR A 304 0.97 18.39 9.32
C TYR A 304 1.79 19.32 8.43
N SER A 305 3.05 19.62 8.79
CA SER A 305 3.87 20.55 8.00
C SER A 305 4.19 19.99 6.62
N LYS A 306 4.30 18.66 6.50
CA LYS A 306 4.48 17.95 5.23
C LYS A 306 3.21 18.05 4.38
N TRP A 307 2.03 17.75 4.95
CA TRP A 307 0.73 17.92 4.29
C TRP A 307 0.49 19.37 3.86
N ALA A 308 0.86 20.36 4.67
CA ALA A 308 0.65 21.78 4.39
C ALA A 308 1.39 22.27 3.12
N ALA A 309 2.44 21.55 2.68
CA ALA A 309 3.13 21.81 1.41
C ALA A 309 2.46 21.14 0.18
N THR A 310 1.47 20.27 0.38
CA THR A 310 0.84 19.49 -0.70
C THR A 310 -0.21 20.28 -1.49
N GLY A 311 -0.56 19.77 -2.68
CA GLY A 311 -1.68 20.28 -3.47
C GLY A 311 -3.05 20.07 -2.80
N HIS A 312 -3.17 19.18 -1.82
CA HIS A 312 -4.39 18.98 -1.04
C HIS A 312 -4.68 20.17 -0.13
N ALA A 313 -3.66 20.65 0.60
CA ALA A 313 -3.77 21.77 1.53
C ALA A 313 -4.12 23.12 0.88
N THR A 314 -3.99 23.24 -0.43
CA THR A 314 -4.20 24.47 -1.21
C THR A 314 -5.28 24.33 -2.30
N LYS A 315 -6.03 23.22 -2.31
CA LYS A 315 -6.85 22.84 -3.47
C LYS A 315 -8.02 23.78 -3.78
N LEU A 316 -8.75 24.26 -2.77
CA LEU A 316 -9.82 25.24 -2.96
C LEU A 316 -9.22 26.57 -3.40
N ILE A 317 -8.23 27.05 -2.64
CA ILE A 317 -7.52 28.33 -2.84
C ILE A 317 -7.02 28.48 -4.30
N THR A 318 -6.38 27.43 -4.82
CA THR A 318 -5.77 27.43 -6.17
C THR A 318 -6.77 27.24 -7.32
N THR A 319 -7.98 26.72 -7.06
CA THR A 319 -8.94 26.36 -8.12
C THR A 319 -10.24 27.15 -8.10
N PHE A 320 -10.63 27.75 -6.97
CA PHE A 320 -11.87 28.53 -6.83
C PHE A 320 -12.04 29.65 -7.90
N PRO A 321 -11.00 30.38 -8.35
CA PRO A 321 -11.12 31.34 -9.45
C PRO A 321 -11.51 30.74 -10.83
N SER A 322 -11.55 29.40 -10.95
CA SER A 322 -12.00 28.68 -12.16
C SER A 322 -13.35 27.98 -12.01
N TYR A 323 -14.04 28.21 -10.88
CA TYR A 323 -15.37 27.66 -10.61
C TYR A 323 -16.44 28.45 -11.38
N THR A 324 -17.50 27.74 -11.74
CA THR A 324 -18.72 28.29 -12.33
C THR A 324 -19.92 27.55 -11.71
N PRO A 325 -21.16 28.09 -11.76
CA PRO A 325 -22.32 27.44 -11.12
C PRO A 325 -22.58 26.01 -11.62
N GLU A 326 -22.21 25.71 -12.87
CA GLU A 326 -22.33 24.39 -13.51
C GLU A 326 -21.27 23.38 -13.02
N ARG A 327 -20.26 23.85 -12.27
CA ARG A 327 -19.12 23.07 -11.75
C ARG A 327 -19.19 22.80 -10.25
N ASP A 328 -20.39 22.81 -9.66
CA ASP A 328 -20.55 22.71 -8.20
C ASP A 328 -19.89 21.47 -7.58
N TYR A 329 -19.85 20.34 -8.31
CA TYR A 329 -19.14 19.12 -7.92
C TYR A 329 -17.67 19.34 -7.50
N CYS A 330 -17.03 20.43 -7.95
CA CYS A 330 -15.70 20.80 -7.52
C CYS A 330 -15.61 21.05 -6.01
N ILE A 331 -16.65 21.61 -5.37
CA ILE A 331 -16.55 22.01 -3.97
C ILE A 331 -16.56 20.80 -3.02
N GLY A 332 -17.36 19.77 -3.33
CA GLY A 332 -17.34 18.50 -2.59
C GLY A 332 -16.00 17.77 -2.66
N CYS A 333 -15.27 17.90 -3.78
CA CYS A 333 -13.95 17.29 -3.94
C CYS A 333 -12.78 18.13 -3.41
N HIS A 334 -12.98 19.43 -3.16
CA HIS A 334 -11.92 20.39 -2.83
C HIS A 334 -12.10 21.05 -1.44
N THR A 335 -13.08 20.61 -0.65
CA THR A 335 -13.31 21.03 0.74
C THR A 335 -13.41 19.80 1.65
N THR A 336 -13.45 20.01 2.96
CA THR A 336 -13.47 18.93 3.94
C THR A 336 -14.86 18.77 4.56
N GLY A 337 -15.33 17.53 4.60
CA GLY A 337 -16.59 17.16 5.25
C GLY A 337 -17.87 17.51 4.50
N TYR A 338 -17.78 17.99 3.24
CA TYR A 338 -18.94 18.22 2.39
C TYR A 338 -19.68 16.90 2.13
N ASN A 339 -20.87 16.72 2.71
CA ASN A 339 -21.70 15.53 2.52
C ASN A 339 -23.20 15.82 2.32
N GLU A 340 -23.58 17.10 2.24
CA GLU A 340 -24.95 17.66 2.17
C GLU A 340 -25.85 17.37 3.39
N THR A 341 -25.44 16.52 4.35
CA THR A 341 -26.26 16.11 5.51
C THR A 341 -26.05 17.01 6.72
N ASP A 342 -27.14 17.59 7.26
CA ASP A 342 -27.24 18.65 8.28
C ASP A 342 -26.63 18.41 9.69
N LYS A 343 -25.60 17.55 9.84
CA LYS A 343 -25.19 17.01 11.14
C LYS A 343 -23.67 16.90 11.36
N ALA A 344 -22.85 16.91 10.33
CA ALA A 344 -21.43 16.56 10.45
C ALA A 344 -20.52 17.73 10.87
N ASN A 345 -21.04 18.97 10.89
CA ASN A 345 -20.25 20.21 10.93
C ASN A 345 -19.28 20.29 9.74
N GLY A 346 -19.73 19.86 8.55
CA GLY A 346 -18.97 19.91 7.29
C GLY A 346 -18.80 21.34 6.75
N PHE A 347 -18.01 21.50 5.68
CA PHE A 347 -17.89 22.79 4.97
C PHE A 347 -19.24 23.30 4.48
N ASP A 348 -20.15 22.41 4.09
CA ASP A 348 -21.52 22.70 3.69
C ASP A 348 -22.39 23.12 4.88
N ASP A 349 -22.27 22.48 6.04
CA ASP A 349 -22.96 22.92 7.28
C ASP A 349 -22.51 24.31 7.73
N LEU A 350 -21.22 24.63 7.60
CA LEU A 350 -20.69 25.97 7.84
C LEU A 350 -21.20 26.98 6.80
N ALA A 351 -21.48 26.56 5.57
CA ALA A 351 -22.12 27.40 4.57
C ALA A 351 -23.61 27.65 4.86
N LYS A 352 -24.36 26.63 5.30
CA LYS A 352 -25.75 26.77 5.78
C LYS A 352 -25.81 27.79 6.93
N GLN A 353 -24.90 27.70 7.89
CA GLN A 353 -24.74 28.68 8.98
C GLN A 353 -24.40 30.10 8.48
N ALA A 354 -23.64 30.21 7.39
CA ALA A 354 -23.32 31.49 6.74
C ALA A 354 -24.43 32.04 5.82
N GLY A 355 -25.58 31.35 5.70
CA GLY A 355 -26.74 31.79 4.92
C GLY A 355 -26.86 31.21 3.51
N TRP A 356 -26.21 30.08 3.22
CA TRP A 356 -26.54 29.25 2.06
C TRP A 356 -27.83 28.45 2.29
N ASP A 357 -28.59 28.22 1.22
CA ASP A 357 -29.80 27.42 1.21
C ASP A 357 -29.77 26.43 0.02
N PRO A 358 -29.52 25.13 0.26
CA PRO A 358 -29.46 24.13 -0.81
C PRO A 358 -30.79 23.96 -1.56
N ALA A 359 -31.94 24.27 -0.94
CA ALA A 359 -33.23 24.17 -1.61
C ALA A 359 -33.46 25.31 -2.63
N LYS A 360 -32.55 26.29 -2.72
CA LYS A 360 -32.62 27.42 -3.66
C LYS A 360 -31.51 27.42 -4.71
N ILE A 361 -30.28 27.06 -4.36
CA ILE A 361 -29.11 27.24 -5.21
C ILE A 361 -27.94 26.32 -4.81
N SER A 362 -27.10 25.93 -5.77
CA SER A 362 -25.83 25.24 -5.52
C SER A 362 -24.87 26.05 -4.64
N LEU A 363 -23.97 25.40 -3.90
CA LEU A 363 -23.07 26.12 -2.99
C LEU A 363 -22.10 27.02 -3.76
N THR A 364 -21.57 26.53 -4.88
CA THR A 364 -20.74 27.31 -5.81
C THR A 364 -21.52 28.47 -6.43
N GLY A 365 -22.80 28.27 -6.77
CA GLY A 365 -23.67 29.34 -7.25
C GLY A 365 -23.83 30.44 -6.19
N TRP A 366 -24.17 30.07 -4.96
CA TRP A 366 -24.31 30.99 -3.83
C TRP A 366 -23.02 31.75 -3.51
N LEU A 367 -21.86 31.07 -3.54
CA LEU A 367 -20.55 31.72 -3.34
C LEU A 367 -20.27 32.77 -4.41
N ILE A 368 -20.56 32.47 -5.68
CA ILE A 368 -20.36 33.39 -6.82
C ILE A 368 -21.34 34.57 -6.75
N GLU A 369 -22.64 34.33 -6.56
CA GLU A 369 -23.66 35.39 -6.49
C GLU A 369 -23.42 36.35 -5.30
N ASN A 370 -23.05 35.80 -4.14
CA ASN A 370 -22.73 36.59 -2.93
C ASN A 370 -21.27 37.09 -2.91
N LYS A 371 -20.61 37.08 -4.08
CA LYS A 371 -19.28 37.67 -4.35
C LYS A 371 -18.23 37.25 -3.32
N TRP A 372 -18.20 35.96 -2.98
CA TRP A 372 -17.15 35.43 -2.12
C TRP A 372 -15.82 35.39 -2.87
N THR A 373 -14.78 35.93 -2.23
CA THR A 373 -13.39 35.79 -2.66
C THR A 373 -12.71 34.69 -1.86
N VAL A 374 -11.56 34.21 -2.35
CA VAL A 374 -10.71 33.27 -1.58
C VAL A 374 -10.40 33.83 -0.19
N ASP A 375 -10.03 35.11 -0.09
CA ASP A 375 -9.74 35.77 1.20
C ASP A 375 -10.96 35.77 2.14
N LYS A 376 -12.17 36.06 1.61
CA LYS A 376 -13.42 36.05 2.39
C LYS A 376 -13.76 34.65 2.88
N ILE A 377 -13.53 33.60 2.06
CA ILE A 377 -13.70 32.21 2.48
C ILE A 377 -12.71 31.90 3.61
N MET A 378 -11.41 32.12 3.38
CA MET A 378 -10.34 31.76 4.32
C MET A 378 -10.34 32.55 5.64
N THR A 379 -10.93 33.75 5.66
CA THR A 379 -11.09 34.57 6.90
C THR A 379 -12.43 34.38 7.61
N SER A 380 -13.36 33.62 7.02
CA SER A 380 -14.62 33.20 7.64
C SER A 380 -14.50 31.82 8.28
N ASP A 381 -15.55 31.36 8.97
CA ASP A 381 -15.62 29.99 9.50
C ASP A 381 -15.44 28.91 8.43
N LEU A 382 -15.85 29.15 7.17
CA LEU A 382 -15.59 28.24 6.04
C LEU A 382 -14.09 27.91 5.88
N GLY A 383 -13.21 28.87 6.20
CA GLY A 383 -11.76 28.70 6.15
C GLY A 383 -11.23 27.56 7.03
N LYS A 384 -11.99 27.16 8.06
CA LYS A 384 -11.66 26.03 8.95
C LYS A 384 -11.65 24.69 8.21
N LEU A 385 -12.51 24.51 7.20
CA LEU A 385 -12.67 23.27 6.42
C LEU A 385 -12.42 23.45 4.91
N ALA A 386 -11.89 24.61 4.52
CA ALA A 386 -11.44 24.85 3.15
C ALA A 386 -10.24 23.97 2.77
N ASN A 387 -10.15 23.60 1.50
CA ASN A 387 -9.15 22.67 0.95
C ASN A 387 -9.35 21.21 1.42
N VAL A 388 -8.54 20.29 0.89
CA VAL A 388 -8.61 18.85 1.22
C VAL A 388 -7.72 18.58 2.43
N GLN A 389 -8.35 18.47 3.61
CA GLN A 389 -7.66 18.37 4.89
C GLN A 389 -7.53 16.94 5.39
N CYS A 390 -6.80 16.75 6.51
CA CYS A 390 -6.57 15.47 7.17
C CYS A 390 -7.85 14.61 7.29
N GLU A 391 -8.95 15.24 7.71
CA GLU A 391 -10.23 14.57 7.95
C GLU A 391 -10.94 14.08 6.67
N SER A 392 -10.52 14.55 5.48
CA SER A 392 -10.98 14.00 4.19
C SER A 392 -10.47 12.57 3.96
N CYS A 393 -9.35 12.21 4.59
CA CYS A 393 -8.68 10.91 4.45
C CYS A 393 -8.67 10.08 5.76
N HIS A 394 -8.96 10.69 6.90
CA HIS A 394 -8.98 10.03 8.23
C HIS A 394 -10.38 10.02 8.90
N GLY A 395 -11.39 10.63 8.26
CA GLY A 395 -12.70 10.87 8.87
C GLY A 395 -12.67 12.01 9.90
N PRO A 396 -13.82 12.35 10.52
CA PRO A 396 -13.92 13.49 11.42
C PRO A 396 -13.14 13.31 12.72
N GLY A 397 -12.51 14.38 13.21
CA GLY A 397 -11.57 14.36 14.32
C GLY A 397 -12.19 14.53 15.72
N LEU A 398 -13.50 14.72 15.87
CA LEU A 398 -14.13 14.86 17.20
C LEU A 398 -13.88 13.62 18.08
N ILE A 399 -14.03 12.42 17.52
CA ILE A 399 -13.73 11.15 18.20
C ILE A 399 -12.38 10.64 17.68
N HIS A 400 -11.31 11.36 17.98
CA HIS A 400 -9.96 10.91 17.62
C HIS A 400 -9.40 9.87 18.63
N GLU A 401 -9.65 10.08 19.92
CA GLU A 401 -9.19 9.15 20.97
C GLU A 401 -10.01 7.85 20.96
N GLY A 402 -9.33 6.71 20.88
CA GLY A 402 -9.94 5.38 20.95
C GLY A 402 -10.32 4.75 19.60
N ILE A 403 -10.23 5.45 18.47
CA ILE A 403 -10.27 4.81 17.15
C ILE A 403 -8.95 4.04 16.95
N ILE A 404 -9.06 2.72 16.72
CA ILE A 404 -8.05 1.76 17.18
C ILE A 404 -6.75 1.76 16.35
N THR A 405 -5.61 1.76 17.03
CA THR A 405 -4.28 1.69 16.42
C THR A 405 -3.79 0.25 16.22
N ALA A 406 -3.45 -0.13 14.98
CA ALA A 406 -2.64 -1.31 14.67
C ALA A 406 -1.54 -1.14 13.58
N LYS A 407 -1.06 0.03 13.16
CA LYS A 407 -1.21 1.42 13.65
C LYS A 407 -2.05 2.21 12.63
N GLU A 408 -3.23 2.66 13.03
CA GLU A 408 -4.22 3.39 12.21
C GLU A 408 -4.73 2.69 10.93
N THR A 409 -4.86 1.36 11.02
CA THR A 409 -5.71 0.47 10.17
C THR A 409 -5.27 0.19 8.73
N GLY A 410 -5.79 -0.90 8.16
CA GLY A 410 -5.78 -1.14 6.71
C GLY A 410 -6.76 -0.26 5.94
N ALA A 411 -7.70 0.41 6.61
CA ALA A 411 -8.75 1.20 5.97
C ALA A 411 -8.20 2.47 5.28
N ILE A 412 -7.19 3.13 5.85
CA ILE A 412 -6.55 4.31 5.23
C ILE A 412 -5.81 3.98 3.92
N PHE A 413 -5.55 2.70 3.65
CA PHE A 413 -4.93 2.22 2.41
C PHE A 413 -5.96 1.72 1.38
N GLN A 414 -7.25 1.71 1.69
CA GLN A 414 -8.29 1.28 0.76
C GLN A 414 -8.47 2.30 -0.38
N PRO A 415 -8.78 1.86 -1.62
CA PRO A 415 -8.95 2.75 -2.77
C PRO A 415 -10.05 3.81 -2.54
N GLY A 416 -11.10 3.44 -1.81
CA GLY A 416 -12.23 4.30 -1.45
C GLY A 416 -11.86 5.58 -0.72
N VAL A 417 -10.70 5.65 -0.04
CA VAL A 417 -10.25 6.90 0.61
C VAL A 417 -9.94 7.97 -0.45
N CYS A 418 -9.23 7.59 -1.51
CA CYS A 418 -8.86 8.51 -2.59
C CYS A 418 -9.99 8.70 -3.61
N SER A 419 -10.78 7.65 -3.86
CA SER A 419 -11.80 7.65 -4.91
C SER A 419 -13.10 8.38 -4.58
N GLN A 420 -13.18 9.02 -3.40
CA GLN A 420 -14.12 10.11 -3.14
C GLN A 420 -13.94 11.26 -4.15
N CYS A 421 -12.69 11.54 -4.55
CA CYS A 421 -12.34 12.65 -5.46
C CYS A 421 -11.61 12.20 -6.74
N HIS A 422 -10.92 11.06 -6.72
CA HIS A 422 -10.01 10.64 -7.80
C HIS A 422 -10.66 9.64 -8.79
N PRO A 423 -10.89 10.01 -10.06
CA PRO A 423 -11.47 9.11 -11.06
C PRO A 423 -10.53 7.97 -11.49
N GLN A 424 -9.25 8.01 -11.10
CA GLN A 424 -8.25 6.98 -11.40
C GLN A 424 -8.60 5.60 -10.82
N GLU A 425 -9.50 5.52 -9.82
CA GLU A 425 -9.96 4.22 -9.29
C GLU A 425 -10.59 3.34 -10.38
N ALA A 426 -11.33 3.94 -11.32
CA ALA A 426 -11.96 3.20 -12.41
C ALA A 426 -10.94 2.54 -13.36
N GLN A 427 -9.72 3.11 -13.46
CA GLN A 427 -8.60 2.48 -14.17
C GLN A 427 -7.92 1.42 -13.28
N TRP A 428 -7.67 1.74 -12.01
CA TRP A 428 -7.02 0.83 -11.05
C TRP A 428 -7.81 -0.48 -10.85
N ARG A 429 -9.15 -0.43 -10.84
CA ARG A 429 -10.04 -1.61 -10.77
C ARG A 429 -9.95 -2.56 -11.98
N LEU A 430 -9.32 -2.13 -13.07
CA LEU A 430 -9.04 -2.96 -14.26
C LEU A 430 -7.60 -3.49 -14.30
N SER A 431 -6.82 -3.23 -13.24
CA SER A 431 -5.44 -3.72 -13.08
C SER A 431 -5.37 -4.92 -12.14
N GLY A 432 -4.33 -5.75 -12.29
CA GLY A 432 -4.06 -6.85 -11.35
C GLY A 432 -3.87 -6.40 -9.90
N HIS A 433 -3.50 -5.15 -9.64
CA HIS A 433 -3.34 -4.61 -8.29
C HIS A 433 -4.67 -4.55 -7.49
N ALA A 434 -5.83 -4.51 -8.15
CA ALA A 434 -7.12 -4.60 -7.47
C ALA A 434 -7.40 -6.00 -6.90
N ASN A 435 -6.86 -7.03 -7.54
CA ASN A 435 -7.04 -8.44 -7.15
C ASN A 435 -5.93 -8.88 -6.18
N THR A 436 -5.72 -8.09 -5.12
CA THR A 436 -4.69 -8.33 -4.10
C THR A 436 -5.23 -8.01 -2.71
N GLY A 437 -4.38 -7.99 -1.69
CA GLY A 437 -4.82 -7.83 -0.32
C GLY A 437 -5.58 -9.06 0.17
N SER A 438 -6.48 -8.84 1.11
CA SER A 438 -7.27 -9.89 1.75
C SER A 438 -8.26 -10.61 0.82
N ALA A 439 -8.46 -10.14 -0.43
CA ALA A 439 -9.19 -10.86 -1.46
C ALA A 439 -8.50 -12.19 -1.83
N GLU A 440 -7.17 -12.22 -1.76
CA GLU A 440 -6.32 -13.39 -2.01
C GLU A 440 -5.62 -13.77 -0.71
N ILE A 441 -6.36 -14.41 0.20
CA ILE A 441 -5.96 -14.57 1.62
C ILE A 441 -4.61 -15.28 1.77
N HIS A 442 -4.31 -16.27 0.92
CA HIS A 442 -3.02 -16.97 0.92
C HIS A 442 -1.81 -16.04 0.63
N MET A 443 -2.00 -14.94 -0.10
CA MET A 443 -0.98 -13.90 -0.33
C MET A 443 -0.93 -12.88 0.81
N ALA A 444 -2.06 -12.62 1.46
CA ALA A 444 -2.16 -11.71 2.62
C ALA A 444 -1.57 -12.32 3.92
N GLU A 445 -1.63 -13.64 4.11
CA GLU A 445 -1.06 -14.35 5.27
C GLU A 445 0.46 -14.56 5.16
N GLY A 446 1.00 -14.64 3.94
CA GLY A 446 2.43 -14.87 3.71
C GLY A 446 3.29 -13.66 4.07
N THR A 447 4.09 -13.72 5.13
CA THR A 447 4.98 -12.61 5.55
C THR A 447 6.04 -12.22 4.50
N SER A 448 6.33 -13.09 3.53
CA SER A 448 7.19 -12.81 2.36
C SER A 448 6.42 -12.38 1.09
N CYS A 449 5.08 -12.46 1.12
CA CYS A 449 4.17 -12.09 0.03
C CYS A 449 3.53 -10.72 0.30
N VAL A 450 3.18 -10.45 1.57
CA VAL A 450 2.52 -9.24 2.06
C VAL A 450 3.28 -7.95 1.69
N GLU A 451 4.60 -8.02 1.52
CA GLU A 451 5.48 -6.91 1.09
C GLU A 451 5.23 -6.39 -0.33
N CYS A 452 4.46 -7.12 -1.15
CA CYS A 452 4.11 -6.71 -2.52
C CYS A 452 2.64 -6.97 -2.89
N HIS A 453 1.97 -7.88 -2.20
CA HIS A 453 0.57 -8.23 -2.45
C HIS A 453 -0.42 -7.51 -1.50
N THR A 454 0.04 -6.53 -0.72
CA THR A 454 -0.84 -5.66 0.09
C THR A 454 -0.35 -4.21 0.10
N GLY A 455 -1.28 -3.26 0.20
CA GLY A 455 -0.94 -1.83 0.23
C GLY A 455 -0.19 -1.43 1.50
N GLN A 456 -0.60 -1.97 2.66
CA GLN A 456 0.07 -1.71 3.94
C GLN A 456 1.46 -2.37 3.99
N GLY A 457 1.55 -3.66 3.64
CA GLY A 457 2.81 -4.41 3.69
C GLY A 457 3.88 -3.85 2.75
N TYR A 458 3.51 -3.33 1.58
CA TYR A 458 4.45 -2.60 0.74
C TYR A 458 5.04 -1.37 1.45
N VAL A 459 4.18 -0.54 2.08
CA VAL A 459 4.64 0.69 2.73
C VAL A 459 5.45 0.40 3.99
N GLU A 460 5.03 -0.57 4.81
CA GLU A 460 5.81 -0.95 5.98
C GLU A 460 7.16 -1.59 5.61
N ILE A 461 7.20 -2.48 4.62
CA ILE A 461 8.36 -3.34 4.40
C ILE A 461 9.30 -2.78 3.31
N LYS A 462 8.77 -2.26 2.19
CA LYS A 462 9.57 -1.72 1.07
C LYS A 462 9.87 -0.23 1.14
N ILE A 463 9.04 0.54 1.86
CA ILE A 463 9.25 1.99 2.03
C ILE A 463 9.85 2.30 3.42
N ARG A 464 9.28 1.75 4.50
CA ARG A 464 9.71 2.02 5.88
C ARG A 464 10.79 1.07 6.41
N GLY A 465 10.95 -0.12 5.82
CA GLY A 465 11.93 -1.13 6.26
C GLY A 465 11.55 -1.87 7.56
N ASN A 466 10.28 -1.77 7.98
CA ASN A 466 9.74 -2.46 9.14
C ASN A 466 9.57 -3.96 8.84
N LYS A 467 9.57 -4.78 9.90
CA LYS A 467 9.31 -6.22 9.80
C LYS A 467 7.82 -6.48 9.54
N PRO A 468 7.45 -7.53 8.77
CA PRO A 468 6.08 -8.01 8.72
C PRO A 468 5.71 -8.63 10.08
N ILE A 469 4.89 -7.92 10.87
CA ILE A 469 4.38 -8.38 12.16
C ILE A 469 2.87 -8.15 12.16
N PHE A 470 2.13 -9.23 11.92
CA PHE A 470 0.68 -9.26 12.13
C PHE A 470 0.34 -9.18 13.63
N PRO A 471 -0.89 -8.80 14.02
CA PRO A 471 -1.25 -8.68 15.43
C PRO A 471 -1.09 -9.99 16.20
N ASN A 472 -1.44 -11.12 15.58
CA ASN A 472 -1.14 -12.45 16.11
C ASN A 472 0.35 -12.70 16.41
N MET A 473 1.30 -12.06 15.71
CA MET A 473 2.75 -12.21 15.90
C MET A 473 3.36 -11.23 16.92
N ALA A 474 2.59 -10.27 17.44
CA ALA A 474 3.12 -9.14 18.18
C ALA A 474 3.56 -9.50 19.62
N THR A 475 4.60 -8.80 20.11
CA THR A 475 4.99 -8.81 21.53
C THR A 475 5.15 -7.38 22.06
N ALA A 476 5.34 -7.21 23.37
CA ALA A 476 5.61 -5.90 23.97
C ALA A 476 6.89 -5.24 23.42
N GLU A 477 7.90 -6.03 23.03
CA GLU A 477 9.15 -5.55 22.43
C GLU A 477 9.10 -5.48 20.89
N ALA A 478 8.09 -6.08 20.27
CA ALA A 478 7.92 -6.21 18.82
C ALA A 478 6.43 -6.04 18.46
N PRO A 479 5.88 -4.81 18.53
CA PRO A 479 4.46 -4.56 18.29
C PRO A 479 4.06 -4.82 16.84
N ALA A 480 2.76 -4.99 16.61
CA ALA A 480 2.19 -5.15 15.27
C ALA A 480 2.53 -3.97 14.35
N THR A 481 2.90 -4.29 13.12
CA THR A 481 3.13 -3.34 12.01
C THR A 481 2.05 -3.46 10.93
N LEU A 482 1.38 -4.62 10.87
CA LEU A 482 0.36 -4.99 9.91
C LEU A 482 -0.98 -5.23 10.64
N VAL A 483 -2.11 -4.99 9.96
CA VAL A 483 -3.43 -5.52 10.41
C VAL A 483 -3.55 -7.00 10.08
N GLU A 484 -4.51 -7.70 10.69
CA GLU A 484 -4.74 -9.14 10.42
C GLU A 484 -4.93 -9.42 8.91
N PRO A 485 -4.47 -10.57 8.38
CA PRO A 485 -4.53 -10.89 6.95
C PRO A 485 -5.92 -10.76 6.31
N SER A 486 -6.99 -11.10 7.04
CA SER A 486 -8.38 -10.95 6.58
C SER A 486 -8.84 -9.50 6.38
N GLN A 487 -8.08 -8.53 6.91
CA GLN A 487 -8.30 -7.08 6.80
C GLN A 487 -7.26 -6.37 5.91
N GLN A 488 -6.28 -7.09 5.35
CA GLN A 488 -5.22 -6.49 4.54
C GLN A 488 -5.78 -5.77 3.29
N PRO A 489 -5.37 -4.52 3.02
CA PRO A 489 -5.80 -3.76 1.86
C PRO A 489 -5.05 -4.20 0.58
N PRO A 490 -5.68 -4.09 -0.60
CA PRO A 490 -5.01 -4.32 -1.87
C PRO A 490 -3.93 -3.26 -2.14
N VAL A 491 -3.14 -3.44 -3.19
CA VAL A 491 -2.12 -2.47 -3.65
C VAL A 491 -2.80 -1.27 -4.33
N ALA A 492 -3.44 -0.41 -3.53
CA ALA A 492 -4.21 0.75 -3.97
C ALA A 492 -3.39 2.06 -3.95
N CYS A 493 -4.05 3.19 -4.23
CA CYS A 493 -3.45 4.51 -4.41
C CYS A 493 -2.43 4.88 -3.31
N ALA A 494 -2.77 4.66 -2.03
CA ALA A 494 -1.92 5.00 -0.89
C ALA A 494 -0.67 4.09 -0.73
N ALA A 495 -0.53 3.02 -1.52
CA ALA A 495 0.69 2.22 -1.58
C ALA A 495 1.79 2.93 -2.37
N CYS A 496 1.45 3.50 -3.53
CA CYS A 496 2.41 4.24 -4.37
C CYS A 496 2.54 5.71 -3.96
N HIS A 497 1.44 6.37 -3.58
CA HIS A 497 1.40 7.78 -3.21
C HIS A 497 1.33 7.96 -1.69
N ASP A 498 2.04 8.95 -1.15
CA ASP A 498 1.90 9.40 0.23
C ASP A 498 1.06 10.68 0.30
N PRO A 499 -0.15 10.67 0.90
CA PRO A 499 -0.99 11.86 0.97
C PRO A 499 -0.34 13.02 1.75
N HIS A 500 0.68 12.74 2.58
CA HIS A 500 1.37 13.74 3.40
C HIS A 500 2.69 14.23 2.80
N LEU A 501 3.29 13.53 1.82
CA LEU A 501 4.60 13.91 1.28
C LEU A 501 4.44 14.90 0.11
N PHE A 502 4.99 16.10 0.25
CA PHE A 502 5.39 16.88 -0.92
C PHE A 502 6.77 16.40 -1.40
N ASN A 503 6.83 15.78 -2.58
CA ASN A 503 8.09 15.63 -3.31
C ASN A 503 8.11 16.54 -4.54
N ASP A 504 9.11 17.42 -4.63
CA ASP A 504 9.30 18.27 -5.80
C ASP A 504 9.71 17.39 -7.00
N PRO A 505 8.92 17.29 -8.09
CA PRO A 505 9.32 16.55 -9.27
C PRO A 505 10.39 17.29 -10.10
N PHE A 506 10.63 18.56 -9.82
CA PHE A 506 11.31 19.49 -10.72
C PHE A 506 12.50 20.23 -10.09
N ASN A 507 13.25 19.55 -9.22
CA ASN A 507 14.57 20.00 -8.75
C ASN A 507 15.67 19.89 -9.83
N LYS A 508 15.33 20.31 -11.06
CA LYS A 508 16.19 20.62 -12.21
C LYS A 508 15.75 21.96 -12.82
N ALA A 509 15.81 22.99 -11.98
CA ALA A 509 15.95 24.41 -12.34
C ALA A 509 15.06 24.97 -13.47
N ALA A 510 13.84 25.38 -13.12
CA ALA A 510 13.03 26.31 -13.91
C ALA A 510 12.53 27.49 -13.05
N ALA A 511 13.44 28.40 -12.68
CA ALA A 511 13.11 29.63 -11.97
C ALA A 511 12.26 30.55 -12.87
N GLY A 512 10.94 30.42 -12.79
CA GLY A 512 9.97 31.07 -13.68
C GLY A 512 8.79 30.19 -14.12
N ALA A 513 8.79 28.89 -13.81
CA ALA A 513 7.61 28.04 -14.03
C ALA A 513 6.44 28.44 -13.09
N ALA A 514 5.21 28.35 -13.58
CA ALA A 514 4.02 28.71 -12.79
C ALA A 514 3.73 27.67 -11.68
N PRO A 515 3.28 28.09 -10.48
CA PRO A 515 3.28 27.25 -9.27
C PRO A 515 2.22 26.14 -9.19
N ASN A 516 1.60 25.75 -10.31
CA ASN A 516 0.35 24.97 -10.34
C ASN A 516 0.45 23.56 -10.98
N ILE A 517 1.63 22.92 -11.02
CA ILE A 517 1.79 21.57 -11.60
C ILE A 517 2.43 20.57 -10.61
N ALA A 518 1.55 19.99 -9.79
CA ALA A 518 1.59 18.62 -9.24
C ALA A 518 2.96 18.02 -8.81
N SER A 519 3.20 18.02 -7.49
CA SER A 519 3.92 16.90 -6.86
C SER A 519 3.16 15.59 -7.12
N LEU A 520 3.86 14.54 -7.55
CA LEU A 520 3.27 13.20 -7.72
C LEU A 520 3.17 12.43 -6.39
N GLN A 521 3.81 12.91 -5.33
CA GLN A 521 3.79 12.37 -3.97
C GLN A 521 4.22 10.89 -3.87
N LEU A 522 4.96 10.37 -4.86
CA LEU A 522 5.41 8.97 -4.92
C LEU A 522 6.34 8.58 -3.74
N ARG A 523 5.96 7.55 -2.99
CA ARG A 523 6.67 7.06 -1.79
C ARG A 523 8.11 6.61 -2.03
N ALA A 524 8.38 6.00 -3.19
CA ALA A 524 9.72 5.56 -3.55
C ALA A 524 10.63 6.73 -3.99
N GLY A 525 10.04 7.82 -4.50
CA GLY A 525 10.75 8.90 -5.19
C GLY A 525 11.52 8.43 -6.43
N GLU A 526 12.40 9.29 -6.94
CA GLU A 526 13.53 8.86 -7.78
C GLU A 526 14.59 8.25 -6.83
N ARG A 527 14.83 6.93 -6.93
CA ARG A 527 15.91 6.26 -6.19
C ARG A 527 16.51 5.07 -6.95
N ASP A 528 17.81 4.88 -6.77
CA ASP A 528 18.49 3.63 -7.14
C ASP A 528 17.88 2.46 -6.35
N VAL A 529 17.74 1.29 -7.00
CA VAL A 529 17.18 0.08 -6.37
C VAL A 529 18.14 -1.09 -6.56
N THR A 530 18.50 -1.79 -5.48
CA THR A 530 19.27 -3.05 -5.56
C THR A 530 18.30 -4.23 -5.69
N LEU A 531 18.40 -4.94 -6.82
CA LEU A 531 17.62 -6.14 -7.12
C LEU A 531 18.16 -7.34 -6.33
N PRO A 532 17.35 -8.36 -6.00
CA PRO A 532 17.84 -9.59 -5.35
C PRO A 532 18.93 -10.33 -6.16
N ALA A 533 18.95 -10.14 -7.48
CA ALA A 533 20.03 -10.56 -8.37
C ALA A 533 21.41 -9.92 -8.09
N GLY A 534 21.50 -8.97 -7.15
CA GLY A 534 22.73 -8.30 -6.72
C GLY A 534 23.09 -7.03 -7.50
N ALA A 535 22.34 -6.69 -8.55
CA ALA A 535 22.57 -5.50 -9.36
C ALA A 535 21.81 -4.28 -8.81
N THR A 536 22.48 -3.13 -8.72
CA THR A 536 21.82 -1.84 -8.46
C THR A 536 21.45 -1.17 -9.77
N VAL A 537 20.17 -0.84 -9.93
CA VAL A 537 19.57 -0.29 -11.15
C VAL A 537 19.00 1.11 -10.91
N LYS A 538 18.81 1.88 -11.98
CA LYS A 538 18.38 3.29 -11.95
C LYS A 538 17.05 3.46 -12.69
N PRO A 539 15.90 3.25 -12.02
CA PRO A 539 14.58 3.26 -12.65
C PRO A 539 13.88 4.62 -12.66
N ALA A 540 14.56 5.71 -12.28
CA ALA A 540 13.95 7.03 -12.07
C ALA A 540 12.67 6.93 -11.22
N LEU A 541 11.53 7.48 -11.67
CA LEU A 541 10.27 7.40 -10.93
C LEU A 541 9.65 5.98 -10.90
N SER A 542 10.06 5.07 -11.79
CA SER A 542 9.67 3.65 -11.75
C SER A 542 10.30 2.85 -10.60
N ALA A 543 11.05 3.49 -9.69
CA ALA A 543 11.51 2.86 -8.45
C ALA A 543 10.37 2.20 -7.67
N THR A 544 9.15 2.77 -7.71
CA THR A 544 7.97 2.17 -7.06
C THR A 544 7.61 0.81 -7.67
N CYS A 545 7.69 0.67 -9.00
CA CYS A 545 7.40 -0.56 -9.74
C CYS A 545 8.46 -1.64 -9.46
N VAL A 546 9.74 -1.27 -9.55
CA VAL A 546 10.88 -2.21 -9.46
C VAL A 546 11.02 -2.88 -8.08
N LEU A 547 10.51 -2.26 -7.01
CA LEU A 547 10.47 -2.87 -5.66
C LEU A 547 9.53 -4.10 -5.58
N CYS A 548 8.53 -4.15 -6.46
CA CYS A 548 7.58 -5.26 -6.59
C CYS A 548 7.90 -6.16 -7.77
N HIS A 549 8.20 -5.61 -8.94
CA HIS A 549 8.43 -6.32 -10.21
C HIS A 549 9.90 -6.72 -10.43
N ALA A 550 10.50 -7.30 -9.39
CA ALA A 550 11.82 -7.94 -9.45
C ALA A 550 11.79 -9.31 -8.76
N ASN A 551 12.45 -10.30 -9.37
CA ASN A 551 12.49 -11.69 -8.92
C ASN A 551 12.91 -11.79 -7.45
N LYS A 552 12.02 -12.32 -6.60
CA LYS A 552 12.22 -12.43 -5.15
C LYS A 552 13.31 -13.40 -4.69
N ARG A 553 14.02 -14.04 -5.62
CA ARG A 553 15.10 -15.00 -5.33
C ARG A 553 16.47 -14.33 -5.47
N ASP A 554 17.22 -14.28 -4.38
CA ASP A 554 18.57 -13.75 -4.40
C ASP A 554 19.60 -14.69 -5.07
N VAL A 555 20.83 -14.21 -5.20
CA VAL A 555 21.96 -14.97 -5.77
C VAL A 555 22.24 -16.28 -5.01
N ALA A 556 22.04 -16.31 -3.69
CA ALA A 556 22.26 -17.52 -2.89
C ALA A 556 21.13 -18.55 -3.13
N TYR A 557 19.87 -18.10 -3.18
CA TYR A 557 18.72 -18.93 -3.53
C TYR A 557 18.87 -19.51 -4.94
N LYS A 558 19.30 -18.70 -5.92
CA LYS A 558 19.57 -19.17 -7.29
C LYS A 558 20.57 -20.32 -7.30
N ASN A 559 21.70 -20.17 -6.61
CA ASN A 559 22.75 -21.18 -6.56
C ASN A 559 22.30 -22.44 -5.80
N ASP A 560 21.58 -22.29 -4.68
CA ASP A 560 20.95 -23.39 -3.95
C ASP A 560 19.92 -24.16 -4.80
N TYR A 561 19.14 -23.45 -5.63
CA TYR A 561 18.17 -24.05 -6.55
C TYR A 561 18.86 -24.87 -7.64
N ALA A 562 19.92 -24.36 -8.30
CA ALA A 562 20.73 -25.16 -9.22
C ALA A 562 21.31 -26.41 -8.53
N ALA A 563 21.80 -26.27 -7.30
CA ALA A 563 22.27 -27.38 -6.46
C ALA A 563 21.16 -28.32 -5.95
N GLY A 564 19.89 -28.12 -6.32
CA GLY A 564 18.76 -29.00 -5.96
C GLY A 564 18.20 -28.79 -4.55
N LYS A 565 18.69 -27.79 -3.81
CA LYS A 565 18.29 -27.52 -2.40
C LYS A 565 17.01 -26.69 -2.26
N LYS A 566 16.43 -26.19 -3.37
CA LYS A 566 15.16 -25.46 -3.41
C LYS A 566 14.25 -26.09 -4.46
N THR A 567 12.95 -26.16 -4.18
CA THR A 567 11.96 -26.87 -5.02
C THR A 567 11.01 -25.96 -5.80
N ARG A 568 11.15 -24.65 -5.62
CA ARG A 568 10.51 -23.58 -6.42
C ARG A 568 11.61 -22.80 -7.13
N GLY A 569 11.39 -22.42 -8.38
CA GLY A 569 12.36 -21.67 -9.17
C GLY A 569 12.30 -20.16 -8.93
N VAL A 570 12.42 -19.43 -10.05
CA VAL A 570 12.17 -17.99 -10.19
C VAL A 570 10.79 -17.62 -9.62
N HIS A 571 10.65 -16.41 -9.11
CA HIS A 571 9.36 -15.84 -8.71
C HIS A 571 8.74 -15.08 -9.90
N ASP A 572 7.40 -15.08 -10.02
CA ASP A 572 6.67 -14.76 -11.27
C ASP A 572 6.66 -13.26 -11.68
N ASN A 573 7.63 -12.49 -11.19
CA ASN A 573 7.70 -11.04 -11.24
C ASN A 573 9.08 -10.57 -11.73
N SER A 574 9.60 -11.17 -12.81
CA SER A 574 10.97 -10.98 -13.32
C SER A 574 11.17 -9.76 -14.23
N GLN A 575 10.21 -8.84 -14.31
CA GLN A 575 10.23 -7.76 -15.33
C GLN A 575 11.46 -6.85 -15.22
N ALA A 576 11.85 -6.44 -14.02
CA ALA A 576 13.07 -5.65 -13.81
C ALA A 576 14.35 -6.46 -14.10
N ASP A 577 14.36 -7.77 -13.80
CA ASP A 577 15.51 -8.63 -14.10
C ASP A 577 15.75 -8.73 -15.61
N VAL A 578 14.69 -8.90 -16.41
CA VAL A 578 14.80 -8.92 -17.89
C VAL A 578 15.10 -7.54 -18.44
N PHE A 579 14.38 -6.50 -18.02
CA PHE A 579 14.62 -5.13 -18.48
C PHE A 579 16.08 -4.71 -18.24
N TYR A 580 16.64 -4.92 -17.05
CA TYR A 580 18.03 -4.57 -16.77
C TYR A 580 19.08 -5.61 -17.20
N GLY A 581 18.66 -6.82 -17.60
CA GLY A 581 19.54 -7.86 -18.14
C GLY A 581 20.33 -8.62 -17.09
N VAL A 582 19.67 -9.06 -16.02
CA VAL A 582 20.28 -9.70 -14.85
C VAL A 582 19.52 -10.97 -14.41
N GLY A 583 19.84 -11.52 -13.24
CA GLY A 583 19.11 -12.63 -12.62
C GLY A 583 19.40 -14.03 -13.19
N VAL A 584 19.64 -14.15 -14.50
CA VAL A 584 19.91 -15.41 -15.22
C VAL A 584 21.16 -16.18 -14.78
N PHE A 585 21.27 -17.45 -15.17
CA PHE A 585 22.56 -18.14 -15.30
C PHE A 585 23.21 -17.72 -16.63
N ASP A 586 24.45 -17.28 -16.56
CA ASP A 586 25.19 -16.69 -17.68
C ASP A 586 26.05 -17.71 -18.48
N TYR A 587 26.29 -18.90 -17.91
CA TYR A 587 27.21 -19.90 -18.45
C TYR A 587 28.62 -19.36 -18.79
N GLY A 588 29.06 -18.33 -18.05
CA GLY A 588 30.32 -17.61 -18.31
C GLY A 588 30.30 -16.69 -19.53
N LYS A 589 29.12 -16.42 -20.12
CA LYS A 589 28.94 -15.40 -21.16
C LYS A 589 28.69 -14.03 -20.54
N LYS A 590 28.81 -12.99 -21.37
CA LYS A 590 28.23 -11.66 -21.09
C LYS A 590 27.13 -11.38 -22.10
N PHE A 591 25.88 -11.46 -21.67
CA PHE A 591 24.73 -11.08 -22.48
C PHE A 591 24.65 -9.56 -22.64
N THR A 592 23.99 -9.10 -23.70
CA THR A 592 23.94 -7.67 -24.07
C THR A 592 22.51 -7.16 -24.10
N ASN A 593 22.27 -5.99 -23.49
CA ASN A 593 20.96 -5.36 -23.50
C ASN A 593 20.66 -4.72 -24.86
N SER A 594 19.38 -4.70 -25.21
CA SER A 594 18.81 -3.89 -26.29
C SER A 594 18.76 -2.40 -25.93
N ALA A 595 18.14 -1.57 -26.77
CA ALA A 595 18.14 -0.12 -26.58
C ALA A 595 17.26 0.38 -25.41
N HIS A 596 16.11 -0.25 -25.14
CA HIS A 596 15.12 0.28 -24.18
C HIS A 596 15.70 0.64 -22.79
N PRO A 597 16.54 -0.20 -22.15
CA PRO A 597 17.09 0.09 -20.82
C PRO A 597 18.14 1.23 -20.79
N ALA A 598 18.50 1.77 -21.95
CA ALA A 598 19.41 2.90 -22.11
C ALA A 598 18.75 4.17 -22.68
N VAL A 599 17.55 4.08 -23.28
CA VAL A 599 16.85 5.21 -23.92
C VAL A 599 15.53 5.60 -23.26
N VAL A 600 14.82 4.65 -22.64
CA VAL A 600 13.57 4.87 -21.90
C VAL A 600 13.95 5.32 -20.49
N LYS A 601 13.79 6.61 -20.19
CA LYS A 601 14.40 7.26 -19.02
C LYS A 601 13.61 7.02 -17.74
N GLU A 602 12.28 7.04 -17.84
CA GLU A 602 11.39 6.72 -16.73
C GLU A 602 11.06 5.22 -16.66
N ALA A 603 11.73 4.39 -17.46
CA ALA A 603 11.57 2.94 -17.53
C ALA A 603 10.10 2.49 -17.62
N CYS A 604 9.59 1.80 -16.60
CA CYS A 604 8.27 1.15 -16.63
C CYS A 604 7.10 2.12 -16.90
N ILE A 605 7.04 3.26 -16.20
CA ILE A 605 5.91 4.19 -16.31
C ILE A 605 5.82 4.88 -17.68
N GLU A 606 6.93 5.00 -18.41
CA GLU A 606 6.98 5.65 -19.73
C GLU A 606 6.12 4.89 -20.76
N CYS A 607 6.05 3.56 -20.65
CA CYS A 607 5.17 2.70 -21.45
C CYS A 607 3.86 2.35 -20.73
N HIS A 608 3.91 1.88 -19.49
CA HIS A 608 2.75 1.31 -18.80
C HIS A 608 1.77 2.36 -18.27
N MET A 609 2.25 3.53 -17.84
CA MET A 609 1.41 4.65 -17.40
C MET A 609 1.24 5.71 -18.49
N ALA A 610 1.65 5.42 -19.73
CA ALA A 610 1.31 6.21 -20.90
C ALA A 610 -0.20 6.47 -20.94
N ALA A 611 -0.59 7.68 -21.34
CA ALA A 611 -1.99 8.07 -21.36
C ALA A 611 -2.81 7.05 -22.18
N SER A 612 -4.00 6.68 -21.68
CA SER A 612 -5.01 5.99 -22.48
C SER A 612 -5.26 6.81 -23.76
N PRO A 613 -5.30 6.19 -24.95
CA PRO A 613 -5.43 6.93 -26.21
C PRO A 613 -6.71 7.78 -26.19
N ALA A 614 -6.54 9.10 -26.24
CA ALA A 614 -7.61 10.07 -26.07
C ALA A 614 -8.04 10.65 -27.43
N VAL A 615 -9.27 10.34 -27.85
CA VAL A 615 -9.91 10.92 -29.04
C VAL A 615 -11.42 11.03 -28.82
N GLU A 616 -11.94 12.25 -28.91
CA GLU A 616 -13.33 12.49 -29.33
C GLU A 616 -13.37 12.39 -30.87
N PRO A 617 -14.43 11.82 -31.49
CA PRO A 617 -14.43 11.49 -32.90
C PRO A 617 -14.53 12.72 -33.81
N GLY A 618 -13.70 12.75 -34.85
CA GLY A 618 -13.82 13.72 -35.95
C GLY A 618 -15.10 13.51 -36.77
N ALA A 619 -15.66 14.59 -37.32
CA ALA A 619 -16.90 14.54 -38.12
C ALA A 619 -16.71 13.91 -39.52
N ASP A 620 -15.47 13.65 -39.92
CA ASP A 620 -15.08 12.81 -41.07
C ASP A 620 -15.08 11.30 -40.73
N GLY A 621 -15.20 10.96 -39.44
CA GLY A 621 -15.10 9.62 -38.91
C GLY A 621 -13.71 8.98 -39.04
N LYS A 622 -12.62 9.73 -39.27
CA LYS A 622 -11.31 9.12 -39.56
C LYS A 622 -10.08 9.90 -39.07
N MET A 623 -9.56 9.52 -37.89
CA MET A 623 -8.13 9.61 -37.57
C MET A 623 -7.73 8.53 -36.53
N GLY A 624 -7.17 7.38 -36.91
CA GLY A 624 -6.77 6.95 -38.25
C GLY A 624 -7.95 6.61 -39.17
N THR A 625 -8.82 5.66 -38.77
CA THR A 625 -10.07 5.36 -39.48
C THR A 625 -11.15 4.72 -38.58
N THR A 626 -12.27 5.40 -38.36
CA THR A 626 -13.64 4.88 -38.02
C THR A 626 -13.87 3.95 -36.82
N ASP A 627 -12.85 3.29 -36.27
CA ASP A 627 -12.96 2.26 -35.24
C ASP A 627 -12.29 2.73 -33.93
N ASP A 628 -12.23 4.06 -33.75
CA ASP A 628 -11.41 4.74 -32.76
C ASP A 628 -11.76 4.34 -31.30
N VAL A 629 -10.72 4.27 -30.46
CA VAL A 629 -10.62 3.27 -29.38
C VAL A 629 -11.47 3.58 -28.14
N LYS A 630 -12.33 2.63 -27.74
CA LYS A 630 -13.00 2.60 -26.41
C LYS A 630 -12.49 1.48 -25.49
N ALA A 631 -11.21 1.12 -25.58
CA ALA A 631 -10.59 0.15 -24.69
C ALA A 631 -10.33 0.78 -23.31
N THR A 632 -11.32 0.73 -22.41
CA THR A 632 -11.30 1.37 -21.09
C THR A 632 -10.22 0.84 -20.13
N GLY A 633 -9.61 -0.30 -20.46
CA GLY A 633 -8.62 -1.01 -19.64
C GLY A 633 -7.16 -0.88 -20.10
N ILE A 634 -6.77 0.18 -20.82
CA ILE A 634 -5.40 0.38 -21.33
C ILE A 634 -4.83 1.74 -20.92
N GLY A 635 -3.56 1.80 -20.54
CA GLY A 635 -2.82 3.01 -20.14
C GLY A 635 -3.19 3.57 -18.76
N GLY A 636 -2.53 4.65 -18.35
CA GLY A 636 -2.74 5.31 -17.07
C GLY A 636 -2.61 4.36 -15.88
N HIS A 637 -3.59 4.37 -14.97
CA HIS A 637 -3.62 3.52 -13.77
C HIS A 637 -4.20 2.11 -14.03
N THR A 638 -4.28 1.68 -15.28
CA THR A 638 -4.52 0.26 -15.60
C THR A 638 -3.19 -0.51 -15.66
N TRP A 639 -2.08 0.18 -15.95
CA TRP A 639 -0.75 -0.35 -16.29
C TRP A 639 -0.69 -1.32 -17.49
N ASN A 640 -1.82 -1.57 -18.16
CA ASN A 640 -1.88 -2.42 -19.34
C ASN A 640 -1.43 -1.64 -20.57
N VAL A 641 -0.56 -2.24 -21.39
CA VAL A 641 -0.15 -1.68 -22.70
C VAL A 641 -1.01 -2.19 -23.85
N ALA A 642 -1.74 -3.30 -23.67
CA ALA A 642 -2.71 -3.85 -24.61
C ALA A 642 -4.03 -4.20 -23.90
N GLY A 643 -5.10 -4.42 -24.67
CA GLY A 643 -6.42 -4.81 -24.15
C GLY A 643 -7.36 -5.20 -25.29
N THR A 644 -8.60 -5.58 -24.97
CA THR A 644 -9.61 -6.02 -25.96
C THR A 644 -10.75 -5.00 -26.09
N TYR A 645 -11.21 -4.78 -27.33
CA TYR A 645 -12.41 -3.97 -27.64
C TYR A 645 -13.13 -4.55 -28.86
N LYS A 646 -14.43 -4.86 -28.73
CA LYS A 646 -15.23 -5.61 -29.74
C LYS A 646 -14.50 -6.86 -30.26
N ASP A 647 -13.96 -7.66 -29.34
CA ASP A 647 -13.23 -8.90 -29.61
C ASP A 647 -11.96 -8.76 -30.49
N LYS A 648 -11.48 -7.52 -30.71
CA LYS A 648 -10.19 -7.20 -31.31
C LYS A 648 -9.18 -6.79 -30.23
N GLU A 649 -7.91 -7.15 -30.40
CA GLU A 649 -6.82 -6.55 -29.62
C GLU A 649 -6.63 -5.07 -30.01
N VAL A 650 -6.29 -4.25 -29.02
CA VAL A 650 -5.87 -2.85 -29.17
C VAL A 650 -4.60 -2.64 -28.36
N GLN A 651 -3.63 -1.92 -28.93
CA GLN A 651 -2.30 -1.69 -28.34
C GLN A 651 -2.04 -0.18 -28.17
N ASN A 652 -1.54 0.24 -27.01
CA ASN A 652 -1.17 1.64 -26.75
C ASN A 652 0.24 1.94 -27.27
N LEU A 653 0.33 2.18 -28.57
CA LEU A 653 1.58 2.53 -29.26
C LEU A 653 2.05 3.97 -28.97
N GLY A 654 1.28 4.77 -28.22
CA GLY A 654 1.54 6.20 -27.99
C GLY A 654 2.94 6.48 -27.43
N ALA A 655 3.35 5.74 -26.39
CA ALA A 655 4.71 5.82 -25.84
C ALA A 655 5.77 5.45 -26.88
N CYS A 656 5.53 4.39 -27.65
CA CYS A 656 6.49 3.83 -28.60
C CYS A 656 6.75 4.76 -29.79
N THR A 657 5.72 5.46 -30.29
CA THR A 657 5.83 6.32 -31.49
C THR A 657 6.77 7.52 -31.31
N THR A 658 7.13 7.87 -30.07
CA THR A 658 8.17 8.87 -29.75
C THR A 658 9.54 8.52 -30.37
N CYS A 659 9.86 7.22 -30.45
CA CYS A 659 11.11 6.69 -31.02
C CYS A 659 10.88 5.83 -32.27
N HIS A 660 9.74 5.13 -32.36
CA HIS A 660 9.38 4.22 -33.44
C HIS A 660 8.19 4.79 -34.23
N LYS A 661 8.46 5.80 -35.06
CA LYS A 661 7.45 6.62 -35.75
C LYS A 661 6.43 5.81 -36.56
N ASP A 662 6.90 4.78 -37.24
CA ASP A 662 6.11 3.96 -38.16
C ASP A 662 5.58 2.65 -37.51
N LEU A 663 5.55 2.59 -36.16
CA LEU A 663 5.14 1.41 -35.42
C LEU A 663 3.61 1.23 -35.44
N THR A 664 3.16 0.09 -35.94
CA THR A 664 1.73 -0.30 -36.02
C THR A 664 1.35 -1.45 -35.08
N THR A 665 2.33 -2.07 -34.41
CA THR A 665 2.15 -3.13 -33.40
C THR A 665 3.40 -3.25 -32.52
N PHE A 666 3.25 -3.69 -31.26
CA PHE A 666 4.38 -4.11 -30.42
C PHE A 666 5.17 -5.27 -31.06
N ASN A 667 4.48 -6.14 -31.80
CA ASN A 667 5.05 -7.27 -32.51
C ASN A 667 5.65 -6.87 -33.87
N ARG A 668 6.46 -5.81 -33.87
CA ARG A 668 7.18 -5.32 -35.04
C ARG A 668 8.10 -6.40 -35.64
N PRO A 669 8.39 -6.36 -36.95
CA PRO A 669 9.33 -7.29 -37.58
C PRO A 669 10.67 -7.39 -36.84
N ALA A 670 11.13 -8.62 -36.69
CA ALA A 670 12.45 -8.93 -36.15
C ALA A 670 13.58 -8.57 -37.14
N PHE A 671 14.82 -8.60 -36.65
CA PHE A 671 16.01 -8.34 -37.46
C PHE A 671 16.66 -9.61 -38.04
N GLY A 672 16.02 -10.76 -37.83
CA GLY A 672 16.44 -12.08 -38.26
C GLY A 672 15.51 -13.14 -37.65
N ASP A 673 15.59 -14.34 -38.19
CA ASP A 673 15.03 -15.58 -37.64
C ASP A 673 15.81 -15.91 -36.35
N PHE A 674 15.12 -16.05 -35.21
CA PHE A 674 15.71 -16.27 -33.89
C PHE A 674 15.53 -17.71 -33.38
N ASP A 675 14.47 -18.41 -33.76
CA ASP A 675 14.19 -19.80 -33.33
C ASP A 675 14.61 -20.87 -34.36
N ALA A 676 14.93 -20.43 -35.57
CA ALA A 676 15.31 -21.22 -36.74
C ALA A 676 14.19 -22.07 -37.35
N ASP A 677 12.94 -21.60 -37.33
CA ASP A 677 11.83 -22.19 -38.09
C ASP A 677 11.90 -21.92 -39.61
N GLY A 678 12.71 -20.95 -40.05
CA GLY A 678 12.91 -20.59 -41.46
C GLY A 678 12.09 -19.39 -41.94
N LYS A 679 11.38 -18.69 -41.05
CA LYS A 679 10.69 -17.42 -41.30
C LYS A 679 11.36 -16.28 -40.53
N ILE A 680 11.03 -15.04 -40.91
CA ILE A 680 11.31 -13.87 -40.08
C ILE A 680 9.95 -13.24 -39.75
N GLU A 681 9.57 -13.32 -38.48
CA GLU A 681 8.27 -12.92 -37.97
C GLU A 681 8.36 -11.61 -37.16
N GLY A 682 7.40 -11.40 -36.26
CA GLY A 682 7.46 -10.31 -35.30
C GLY A 682 8.31 -10.67 -34.08
N VAL A 683 8.97 -9.68 -33.48
CA VAL A 683 9.87 -9.84 -32.32
C VAL A 683 9.26 -10.66 -31.17
N GLN A 684 7.95 -10.57 -30.95
CA GLN A 684 7.29 -11.31 -29.88
C GLN A 684 6.97 -12.76 -30.26
N ASP A 685 6.83 -13.08 -31.53
CA ASP A 685 6.58 -14.46 -31.99
C ASP A 685 7.89 -15.25 -32.05
N GLU A 686 8.94 -14.65 -32.58
CA GLU A 686 10.33 -15.17 -32.55
C GLU A 686 10.80 -15.56 -31.13
N VAL A 687 10.46 -14.73 -30.14
CA VAL A 687 10.80 -15.01 -28.73
C VAL A 687 9.89 -16.07 -28.10
N LYS A 688 8.64 -16.25 -28.58
CA LYS A 688 7.80 -17.41 -28.21
C LYS A 688 8.34 -18.69 -28.83
N GLY A 689 8.73 -18.67 -30.10
CA GLY A 689 9.36 -19.79 -30.80
C GLY A 689 10.61 -20.29 -30.08
N LEU A 690 11.50 -19.37 -29.69
CA LEU A 690 12.66 -19.70 -28.83
C LEU A 690 12.27 -20.26 -27.46
N LEU A 691 11.20 -19.74 -26.83
CA LEU A 691 10.68 -20.29 -25.58
C LEU A 691 10.13 -21.71 -25.78
N ASP A 692 9.36 -21.98 -26.83
CA ASP A 692 8.76 -23.29 -27.09
C ASP A 692 9.83 -24.31 -27.54
N LEU A 693 10.82 -23.91 -28.32
CA LEU A 693 12.00 -24.71 -28.65
C LEU A 693 12.77 -25.15 -27.40
N LEU A 694 13.00 -24.22 -26.46
CA LEU A 694 13.62 -24.53 -25.18
C LEU A 694 12.69 -25.35 -24.27
N GLY A 695 11.39 -25.04 -24.24
CA GLY A 695 10.37 -25.72 -23.44
C GLY A 695 10.24 -27.20 -23.82
N ASN A 696 10.28 -27.52 -25.11
CA ASN A 696 10.28 -28.88 -25.62
C ASN A 696 11.56 -29.68 -25.29
N ALA A 697 12.66 -29.01 -24.88
CA ALA A 697 13.88 -29.64 -24.40
C ALA A 697 13.95 -29.77 -22.86
N LEU A 698 13.02 -29.14 -22.13
CA LEU A 698 13.01 -29.08 -20.67
C LEU A 698 12.19 -30.22 -20.03
N PRO A 699 12.41 -30.54 -18.74
CA PRO A 699 11.51 -31.42 -18.00
C PRO A 699 10.08 -30.88 -18.02
N GLN A 700 9.10 -31.75 -18.29
CA GLN A 700 7.68 -31.44 -18.27
C GLN A 700 7.00 -31.99 -17.02
N ASP A 701 5.87 -31.39 -16.61
CA ASP A 701 4.98 -32.00 -15.63
C ASP A 701 4.36 -33.29 -16.17
N ALA A 702 4.29 -34.32 -15.32
CA ALA A 702 3.79 -35.64 -15.72
C ALA A 702 2.29 -35.62 -16.07
N THR A 703 1.53 -34.67 -15.53
CA THR A 703 0.08 -34.52 -15.67
C THR A 703 -0.28 -33.54 -16.78
N THR A 704 0.18 -32.30 -16.69
CA THR A 704 -0.26 -31.21 -17.59
C THR A 704 0.50 -31.16 -18.92
N LYS A 705 1.72 -31.72 -18.96
CA LYS A 705 2.70 -31.64 -20.06
C LYS A 705 3.31 -30.25 -20.29
N ASP A 706 2.97 -29.26 -19.46
CA ASP A 706 3.70 -28.00 -19.43
C ASP A 706 5.15 -28.21 -18.97
N VAL A 707 6.01 -27.22 -19.23
CA VAL A 707 7.36 -27.16 -18.62
C VAL A 707 7.23 -27.21 -17.08
N LEU A 708 8.14 -27.89 -16.40
CA LEU A 708 8.09 -28.11 -14.96
C LEU A 708 8.30 -26.79 -14.17
N ALA A 709 7.23 -26.24 -13.59
CA ALA A 709 7.26 -25.01 -12.80
C ALA A 709 7.50 -25.24 -11.29
N THR A 710 6.99 -26.35 -10.74
CA THR A 710 6.99 -26.66 -9.31
C THR A 710 7.37 -28.12 -9.05
N GLY A 711 7.57 -28.52 -7.79
CA GLY A 711 7.97 -29.89 -7.45
C GLY A 711 9.36 -30.28 -7.96
N ILE A 712 10.22 -29.29 -8.23
CA ILE A 712 11.53 -29.46 -8.84
C ILE A 712 12.50 -30.02 -7.78
N THR A 713 13.20 -31.11 -8.08
CA THR A 713 14.10 -31.81 -7.14
C THR A 713 15.32 -32.39 -7.84
N ASP A 714 16.30 -32.81 -7.07
CA ASP A 714 17.41 -33.67 -7.49
C ASP A 714 16.96 -35.03 -8.06
N LYS A 715 15.73 -35.49 -7.77
CA LYS A 715 15.18 -36.79 -8.21
C LYS A 715 14.51 -36.74 -9.58
N ASN A 716 13.96 -35.59 -9.99
CA ASN A 716 13.29 -35.41 -11.29
C ASN A 716 14.02 -34.43 -12.23
N THR A 717 15.11 -33.81 -11.80
CA THR A 717 15.93 -32.93 -12.65
C THR A 717 17.43 -33.06 -12.34
N ASN A 718 18.28 -32.81 -13.33
CA ASN A 718 19.71 -32.58 -13.14
C ASN A 718 20.03 -31.06 -13.02
N GLU A 719 21.29 -30.71 -12.73
CA GLU A 719 21.70 -29.30 -12.54
C GLU A 719 21.56 -28.45 -13.81
N ALA A 720 21.90 -28.98 -14.99
CA ALA A 720 21.77 -28.26 -16.26
C ALA A 720 20.29 -27.97 -16.57
N GLN A 721 19.41 -28.96 -16.35
CA GLN A 721 17.96 -28.79 -16.44
C GLN A 721 17.46 -27.72 -15.47
N ARG A 722 17.92 -27.67 -14.22
CA ARG A 722 17.51 -26.59 -13.29
C ARG A 722 18.01 -25.22 -13.70
N LYS A 723 19.26 -25.09 -14.17
CA LYS A 723 19.79 -23.82 -14.72
C LYS A 723 18.98 -23.36 -15.93
N ALA A 724 18.58 -24.29 -16.80
CA ALA A 724 17.76 -23.99 -17.97
C ALA A 724 16.30 -23.66 -17.61
N LEU A 725 15.67 -24.38 -16.68
CA LEU A 725 14.36 -24.04 -16.11
C LEU A 725 14.36 -22.64 -15.51
N TRP A 726 15.41 -22.25 -14.78
CA TRP A 726 15.53 -20.90 -14.23
C TRP A 726 15.52 -19.83 -15.33
N ASN A 727 16.37 -19.97 -16.35
CA ASN A 727 16.44 -18.99 -17.44
C ASN A 727 15.13 -18.94 -18.25
N TYR A 728 14.54 -20.11 -18.54
CA TYR A 728 13.24 -20.21 -19.20
C TYR A 728 12.15 -19.47 -18.43
N TRP A 729 11.97 -19.78 -17.13
CA TRP A 729 10.94 -19.14 -16.31
C TRP A 729 11.22 -17.65 -16.09
N LEU A 730 12.48 -17.21 -16.03
CA LEU A 730 12.84 -15.79 -15.93
C LEU A 730 12.41 -15.00 -17.17
N ILE A 731 12.64 -15.52 -18.38
CA ILE A 731 12.24 -14.87 -19.64
C ILE A 731 10.73 -15.04 -19.92
N ARG A 732 10.12 -16.17 -19.54
CA ARG A 732 8.67 -16.40 -19.71
C ARG A 732 7.83 -15.53 -18.77
N ASN A 733 8.19 -15.47 -17.49
CA ASN A 733 7.43 -14.73 -16.48
C ASN A 733 7.57 -13.21 -16.58
N ASP A 734 8.51 -12.71 -17.40
CA ASP A 734 8.59 -11.30 -17.78
C ASP A 734 7.33 -10.86 -18.56
N GLY A 735 6.75 -11.75 -19.37
CA GLY A 735 5.49 -11.54 -20.08
C GLY A 735 5.54 -10.56 -21.26
N SER A 736 6.63 -9.81 -21.46
CA SER A 736 6.73 -8.87 -22.59
C SER A 736 7.01 -9.54 -23.93
N ASN A 737 7.31 -10.86 -23.93
CA ASN A 737 7.82 -11.61 -25.07
C ASN A 737 9.03 -10.91 -25.73
N GLY A 738 9.97 -10.45 -24.89
CA GLY A 738 11.19 -9.79 -25.35
C GLY A 738 11.05 -8.30 -25.72
N VAL A 739 9.89 -7.65 -25.55
CA VAL A 739 9.77 -6.19 -25.75
C VAL A 739 10.56 -5.41 -24.70
N HIS A 740 10.63 -5.86 -23.45
CA HIS A 740 11.45 -5.20 -22.42
C HIS A 740 12.94 -5.20 -22.76
N ASN A 741 13.48 -6.33 -23.25
CA ASN A 741 14.89 -6.44 -23.56
C ASN A 741 15.23 -7.54 -24.60
N THR A 742 14.94 -7.27 -25.87
CA THR A 742 14.95 -8.30 -26.95
C THR A 742 16.27 -9.03 -27.09
N ARG A 743 17.39 -8.29 -27.15
CA ARG A 743 18.72 -8.88 -27.35
C ARG A 743 19.12 -9.80 -26.20
N PHE A 744 18.82 -9.40 -24.97
CA PHE A 744 19.09 -10.20 -23.78
C PHE A 744 18.25 -11.47 -23.77
N ALA A 745 16.94 -11.38 -24.06
CA ALA A 745 16.05 -12.55 -24.11
C ALA A 745 16.53 -13.58 -25.14
N VAL A 746 16.83 -13.14 -26.37
CA VAL A 746 17.32 -14.01 -27.46
C VAL A 746 18.67 -14.66 -27.09
N ASP A 747 19.63 -13.87 -26.60
CA ASP A 747 20.95 -14.37 -26.19
C ASP A 747 20.86 -15.40 -25.04
N VAL A 748 20.02 -15.12 -24.04
CA VAL A 748 19.77 -16.01 -22.89
C VAL A 748 19.13 -17.31 -23.33
N LEU A 749 18.06 -17.27 -24.13
CA LEU A 749 17.35 -18.48 -24.57
C LEU A 749 18.23 -19.35 -25.47
N THR A 750 18.94 -18.74 -26.43
CA THR A 750 19.82 -19.44 -27.37
C THR A 750 20.98 -20.14 -26.66
N GLU A 751 21.70 -19.44 -25.78
CA GLU A 751 22.79 -20.06 -25.01
C GLU A 751 22.24 -21.11 -24.02
N THR A 752 21.04 -20.88 -23.45
CA THR A 752 20.42 -21.87 -22.55
C THR A 752 20.04 -23.16 -23.28
N TYR A 753 19.43 -23.08 -24.46
CA TYR A 753 19.12 -24.24 -25.30
C TYR A 753 20.40 -25.01 -25.66
N LYS A 754 21.47 -24.29 -26.01
CA LYS A 754 22.78 -24.85 -26.31
C LYS A 754 23.42 -25.58 -25.14
N GLN A 755 23.41 -24.98 -23.95
CA GLN A 755 23.97 -25.56 -22.74
C GLN A 755 23.14 -26.75 -22.21
N LEU A 756 21.84 -26.81 -22.55
CA LEU A 756 20.95 -27.93 -22.21
C LEU A 756 21.06 -29.11 -23.20
N THR A 757 21.17 -28.84 -24.50
CA THR A 757 21.04 -29.86 -25.57
C THR A 757 22.34 -30.22 -26.28
N GLY A 758 23.39 -29.40 -26.14
CA GLY A 758 24.62 -29.51 -26.91
C GLY A 758 24.50 -29.05 -28.38
N LYS A 759 23.36 -28.48 -28.79
CA LYS A 759 23.10 -28.00 -30.16
C LYS A 759 22.99 -26.48 -30.19
N GLU A 760 23.47 -25.86 -31.26
CA GLU A 760 23.05 -24.48 -31.57
C GLU A 760 21.52 -24.46 -31.82
N VAL A 761 20.87 -23.32 -31.60
CA VAL A 761 19.63 -23.00 -32.34
C VAL A 761 20.00 -22.93 -33.84
N GLY A 762 19.06 -23.25 -34.72
CA GLY A 762 19.34 -23.76 -36.07
C GLY A 762 20.23 -22.91 -36.98
N LYS A 763 20.80 -23.59 -37.98
CA LYS A 763 21.59 -23.07 -39.11
C LYS A 763 21.24 -23.83 -40.37
#